data_AF-A0A2V3PRF8-F1
#
_entry.id   AF-A0A2V3PRF8-F1
#
_cell.length_a   1.000
_cell.length_b   1.000
_cell.length_c   1.000
_cell.angle_alpha   90.00
_cell.angle_beta   90.00
_cell.angle_gamma   90.00
#
_symmetry.space_group_name_H-M   'P 1'
#
loop_
_entity.id
_entity.type
_entity.pdbx_description
1 polymer ?
#
loop_
_entity_poly.entity_id
_entity_poly.type
_entity_poly.pdbx_seq_one_letter_code
_entity_poly.pdbx_strand_id
1 'polypeptide(L)'
;MKGLLTKTMSLFPVIFGIFTVLNITSCDNISDTISPEEGVTENTITLSPYINEGLTNRMGGSSFQENDEIGVYAVAHLSNNQIIGDIQDSYAPNIKHIYNGTSWTLPQGVYFPWAGGQTKVELYAYYPYNQAATTSNAKDYPFSAKLDQSKAESLMTSDFLWAKSEATSPTKNKIPLSFTHQMSKVIINIKSERDFTEEEVQNFSANFLNLHLDAKVDLSSGTVSIASGSQVKNLIPRKRNNPTTGYGITFEAIVLPQTITASAELFAIRSAEGTTPYTYKAANKVIFSSQKQYTFNITISRTGISVTTDEIQDWTTTPDIEGNINKPVKKAIDISSINWSLTRVYKVMDKGIQIAEVSKEYLLSGTAIDVQAIVVYPMDANSNADLTRGFVAQIMQTTLNGNNEYDPNTAITTHGGSVSWHKPTNLMAYTAGKSDIINKVQIDKSDVSAAGADAIYSLTLEPDMVTDIDENKYGVVKIGTQYWMRENLRVERHRDGSPAETYYYNNSIANKNLLGGLYTWNTATNPSNLAPKGWHVPTHDEFKTLSIYAAGTATAPYYNAGKKLKAMRMWSTTVNNSNITGFDALPGGRRLDNGTFNEINLYGQWWSTTEYNAAYGKRVYIDYGNTGVWVEANLLKTYAESVRCLRN
;
A
#
# COMPACT_ATOMS: atom_id res chain seq x y z
N MET A 1 63.96 -44.57 -61.73
CA MET A 1 64.14 -44.86 -60.28
C MET A 1 63.24 -46.04 -59.89
N LYS A 2 63.38 -46.61 -58.69
CA LYS A 2 62.64 -47.82 -58.25
C LYS A 2 61.11 -47.57 -58.17
N GLY A 3 60.23 -48.56 -58.31
CA GLY A 3 60.45 -49.99 -58.56
C GLY A 3 59.36 -50.85 -57.88
N LEU A 4 58.63 -51.65 -58.66
CA LEU A 4 57.34 -52.26 -58.28
C LEU A 4 57.41 -53.50 -57.34
N LEU A 5 56.47 -53.56 -56.39
CA LEU A 5 55.60 -54.70 -56.00
C LEU A 5 56.14 -56.08 -55.51
N THR A 6 55.24 -56.83 -54.82
CA THR A 6 55.34 -58.24 -54.31
C THR A 6 56.29 -58.47 -53.11
N LYS A 7 56.27 -59.54 -52.28
CA LYS A 7 55.63 -60.90 -52.17
C LYS A 7 55.88 -61.40 -50.71
N THR A 8 55.21 -62.32 -49.97
CA THR A 8 53.95 -63.12 -50.02
C THR A 8 53.76 -63.93 -48.70
N MET A 9 52.53 -64.39 -48.38
CA MET A 9 52.20 -65.55 -47.49
C MET A 9 52.46 -65.36 -45.95
N SER A 10 51.98 -66.20 -45.00
CA SER A 10 51.43 -67.58 -45.06
C SER A 10 50.38 -67.96 -43.97
N LEU A 11 49.37 -68.76 -44.38
CA LEU A 11 48.70 -69.92 -43.72
C LEU A 11 48.44 -69.99 -42.18
N PHE A 12 47.15 -70.15 -41.79
CA PHE A 12 46.43 -71.41 -41.36
C PHE A 12 47.13 -72.48 -40.45
N PRO A 13 46.41 -73.49 -39.83
CA PRO A 13 44.95 -73.78 -39.72
C PRO A 13 44.46 -74.33 -38.32
N VAL A 14 43.32 -75.07 -38.28
CA VAL A 14 42.88 -76.14 -37.29
C VAL A 14 42.08 -75.65 -36.03
N ILE A 15 40.91 -76.20 -35.60
CA ILE A 15 40.08 -77.37 -36.00
C ILE A 15 38.53 -77.19 -35.79
N PHE A 16 37.76 -78.22 -36.21
CA PHE A 16 36.31 -78.57 -36.03
C PHE A 16 35.61 -78.18 -34.69
N GLY A 17 34.27 -78.15 -34.58
CA GLY A 17 33.16 -78.52 -35.51
C GLY A 17 31.76 -78.20 -34.90
N ILE A 18 30.68 -78.06 -35.69
CA ILE A 18 29.64 -79.10 -35.93
C ILE A 18 29.02 -79.63 -34.61
N PHE A 19 27.73 -79.45 -34.26
CA PHE A 19 26.51 -78.97 -34.97
C PHE A 19 25.47 -78.46 -33.90
N THR A 20 24.21 -78.05 -34.11
CA THR A 20 23.22 -78.21 -35.21
C THR A 20 22.44 -76.89 -35.47
N VAL A 21 21.08 -76.87 -35.46
CA VAL A 21 20.21 -75.71 -35.79
C VAL A 21 18.90 -75.74 -34.96
N LEU A 22 18.43 -74.57 -34.53
CA LEU A 22 16.99 -74.25 -34.40
C LEU A 22 16.80 -72.72 -34.54
N ASN A 23 15.86 -72.29 -35.39
CA ASN A 23 15.79 -70.89 -35.85
C ASN A 23 14.83 -70.01 -35.03
N ILE A 24 15.28 -68.81 -34.67
CA ILE A 24 14.45 -67.58 -34.68
C ILE A 24 15.36 -66.42 -35.15
N THR A 25 14.86 -65.55 -36.03
CA THR A 25 15.52 -64.30 -36.49
C THR A 25 15.46 -63.21 -35.41
N SER A 26 16.27 -62.14 -35.41
CA SER A 26 17.01 -61.46 -36.51
C SER A 26 18.40 -60.95 -36.11
N CYS A 27 19.13 -60.37 -37.07
CA CYS A 27 20.58 -60.16 -37.03
C CYS A 27 21.10 -58.99 -36.18
N ASP A 28 22.30 -59.23 -35.63
CA ASP A 28 23.53 -58.39 -35.60
C ASP A 28 23.51 -56.88 -35.33
N ASN A 29 24.50 -56.49 -34.51
CA ASN A 29 24.97 -55.10 -34.39
C ASN A 29 25.62 -54.63 -35.70
N ILE A 30 25.31 -53.41 -36.15
CA ILE A 30 26.12 -52.68 -37.13
C ILE A 30 26.66 -51.42 -36.46
N SER A 31 27.99 -51.29 -36.42
CA SER A 31 28.68 -50.08 -36.03
C SER A 31 28.81 -49.15 -37.23
N ASP A 32 27.73 -48.46 -37.59
CA ASP A 32 27.75 -47.51 -38.70
C ASP A 32 28.22 -46.12 -38.26
N THR A 33 29.25 -45.62 -38.95
CA THR A 33 29.61 -44.21 -38.92
C THR A 33 28.52 -43.41 -39.64
N ILE A 34 27.66 -42.74 -38.86
CA ILE A 34 26.59 -41.89 -39.41
C ILE A 34 27.21 -40.75 -40.23
N SER A 35 27.15 -40.87 -41.54
CA SER A 35 27.30 -39.72 -42.45
C SER A 35 26.05 -38.84 -42.31
N PRO A 36 26.18 -37.51 -42.23
CA PRO A 36 25.04 -36.64 -42.04
C PRO A 36 24.14 -36.62 -43.29
N GLU A 37 22.85 -36.92 -43.11
CA GLU A 37 21.83 -36.63 -44.13
C GLU A 37 21.61 -35.10 -44.25
N GLU A 38 21.32 -34.64 -45.46
CA GLU A 38 21.01 -33.22 -45.72
C GLU A 38 19.63 -32.86 -45.13
N GLY A 39 19.60 -32.25 -43.94
CA GLY A 39 18.32 -31.91 -43.29
C GLY A 39 18.36 -30.80 -42.23
N VAL A 40 19.35 -30.79 -41.33
CA VAL A 40 19.44 -29.78 -40.25
C VAL A 40 20.86 -29.23 -40.12
N THR A 41 20.95 -27.92 -39.95
CA THR A 41 22.17 -27.12 -39.79
C THR A 41 22.57 -26.95 -38.32
N GLU A 42 23.86 -27.06 -38.04
CA GLU A 42 24.53 -26.99 -36.72
C GLU A 42 24.17 -28.10 -35.73
N ASN A 43 25.20 -28.85 -35.32
CA ASN A 43 25.07 -30.02 -34.45
C ASN A 43 25.03 -29.67 -32.95
N THR A 44 25.00 -28.38 -32.61
CA THR A 44 25.09 -27.84 -31.25
C THR A 44 23.76 -27.34 -30.71
N ILE A 45 23.51 -27.60 -29.43
CA ILE A 45 22.46 -26.94 -28.65
C ILE A 45 22.92 -25.51 -28.35
N THR A 46 22.03 -24.53 -28.57
CA THR A 46 22.27 -23.13 -28.18
C THR A 46 21.14 -22.65 -27.27
N LEU A 47 21.45 -21.75 -26.33
CA LEU A 47 20.54 -21.35 -25.26
C LEU A 47 20.23 -19.85 -25.33
N SER A 48 18.99 -19.46 -25.04
CA SER A 48 18.61 -18.06 -24.86
C SER A 48 18.65 -17.70 -23.38
N PRO A 49 18.97 -16.44 -23.03
CA PRO A 49 19.01 -15.99 -21.64
C PRO A 49 17.62 -15.61 -21.12
N TYR A 50 16.58 -16.32 -21.56
CA TYR A 50 15.20 -15.96 -21.30
C TYR A 50 14.83 -16.17 -19.83
N ILE A 51 14.78 -15.08 -19.07
CA ILE A 51 14.20 -15.04 -17.73
C ILE A 51 12.69 -14.81 -17.88
N ASN A 52 11.88 -15.51 -17.09
CA ASN A 52 10.42 -15.34 -17.13
C ASN A 52 10.05 -13.96 -16.58
N GLU A 53 9.52 -13.08 -17.44
CA GLU A 53 9.30 -11.64 -17.16
C GLU A 53 8.36 -11.38 -15.97
N GLY A 54 7.54 -12.36 -15.57
CA GLY A 54 6.72 -12.28 -14.35
C GLY A 54 7.48 -12.50 -13.03
N LEU A 55 8.71 -13.00 -13.06
CA LEU A 55 9.47 -13.47 -11.88
C LEU A 55 10.96 -13.06 -11.91
N THR A 56 11.19 -11.72 -11.99
CA THR A 56 12.42 -10.95 -11.61
C THR A 56 13.42 -10.48 -12.68
N ASN A 57 13.98 -9.29 -12.39
CA ASN A 57 15.27 -8.77 -12.85
C ASN A 57 16.27 -8.90 -11.70
N ARG A 58 17.51 -9.32 -11.93
CA ARG A 58 18.52 -9.37 -10.86
C ARG A 58 18.80 -7.95 -10.33
N MET A 59 18.98 -7.81 -9.00
CA MET A 59 19.26 -6.50 -8.40
C MET A 59 20.63 -5.97 -8.82
N GLY A 60 20.73 -4.67 -9.05
CA GLY A 60 21.79 -4.06 -9.87
C GLY A 60 21.32 -3.70 -11.30
N GLY A 61 20.15 -4.20 -11.72
CA GLY A 61 19.53 -3.85 -13.00
C GLY A 61 19.82 -4.84 -14.12
N SER A 62 18.80 -5.13 -14.93
CA SER A 62 18.79 -6.14 -16.00
C SER A 62 18.95 -7.60 -15.54
N SER A 63 19.40 -8.47 -16.43
CA SER A 63 19.29 -9.94 -16.37
C SER A 63 20.49 -10.58 -15.66
N PHE A 64 20.97 -11.74 -16.13
CA PHE A 64 22.32 -12.21 -15.79
C PHE A 64 23.36 -11.15 -16.17
N GLN A 65 24.44 -11.06 -15.40
CA GLN A 65 25.54 -10.13 -15.65
C GLN A 65 26.60 -10.75 -16.55
N GLU A 66 27.39 -9.94 -17.25
CA GLU A 66 28.49 -10.46 -18.07
C GLU A 66 29.48 -11.24 -17.18
N ASN A 67 29.85 -12.45 -17.61
CA ASN A 67 30.60 -13.46 -16.86
C ASN A 67 29.82 -14.19 -15.76
N ASP A 68 28.49 -14.05 -15.63
CA ASP A 68 27.70 -15.02 -14.87
C ASP A 68 27.84 -16.42 -15.50
N GLU A 69 27.94 -17.46 -14.65
CA GLU A 69 28.22 -18.83 -15.09
C GLU A 69 27.11 -19.79 -14.64
N ILE A 70 26.62 -20.63 -15.56
CA ILE A 70 25.65 -21.70 -15.28
C ILE A 70 26.20 -23.07 -15.65
N GLY A 71 25.75 -24.11 -14.93
CA GLY A 71 25.95 -25.50 -15.33
C GLY A 71 24.68 -26.04 -15.96
N VAL A 72 24.80 -26.70 -17.12
CA VAL A 72 23.67 -27.25 -17.88
C VAL A 72 23.84 -28.75 -18.07
N TYR A 73 22.81 -29.53 -17.77
CA TYR A 73 22.71 -30.96 -18.02
C TYR A 73 21.70 -31.18 -19.14
N ALA A 74 22.04 -32.02 -20.12
CA ALA A 74 21.09 -32.48 -21.14
C ALA A 74 20.70 -33.96 -20.91
N VAL A 75 19.41 -34.25 -20.89
CA VAL A 75 18.85 -35.61 -20.79
C VAL A 75 18.10 -35.92 -22.09
N ALA A 76 18.25 -37.12 -22.63
CA ALA A 76 17.65 -37.51 -23.90
C ALA A 76 16.30 -38.23 -23.71
N HIS A 77 15.43 -38.18 -24.72
CA HIS A 77 14.17 -38.95 -24.75
C HIS A 77 14.25 -40.14 -25.72
N LEU A 78 13.52 -41.20 -25.40
CA LEU A 78 13.18 -42.28 -26.31
C LEU A 78 12.27 -41.77 -27.45
N SER A 79 12.21 -42.52 -28.55
CA SER A 79 11.35 -42.23 -29.71
C SER A 79 9.85 -42.21 -29.40
N ASN A 80 9.42 -42.81 -28.28
CA ASN A 80 8.06 -42.73 -27.75
C ASN A 80 7.82 -41.54 -26.79
N ASN A 81 8.76 -40.58 -26.75
CA ASN A 81 8.75 -39.37 -25.91
C ASN A 81 8.92 -39.60 -24.39
N GLN A 82 9.13 -40.83 -23.91
CA GLN A 82 9.56 -41.08 -22.52
C GLN A 82 11.02 -40.63 -22.31
N ILE A 83 11.38 -40.20 -21.10
CA ILE A 83 12.76 -39.78 -20.77
C ILE A 83 13.67 -41.03 -20.65
N ILE A 84 14.90 -40.95 -21.16
CA ILE A 84 15.95 -41.95 -20.93
C ILE A 84 16.60 -41.65 -19.58
N GLY A 85 16.03 -42.18 -18.51
CA GLY A 85 16.51 -41.96 -17.14
C GLY A 85 16.14 -40.58 -16.60
N ASP A 86 17.05 -39.95 -15.86
CA ASP A 86 16.91 -38.57 -15.39
C ASP A 86 18.23 -37.78 -15.46
N ILE A 87 18.38 -36.69 -14.70
CA ILE A 87 19.59 -35.85 -14.69
C ILE A 87 20.87 -36.62 -14.32
N GLN A 88 20.74 -37.75 -13.60
CA GLN A 88 21.88 -38.64 -13.30
C GLN A 88 22.33 -39.48 -14.52
N ASP A 89 21.50 -39.59 -15.55
CA ASP A 89 21.79 -40.27 -16.82
C ASP A 89 22.16 -39.27 -17.93
N SER A 90 22.38 -38.01 -17.58
CA SER A 90 22.70 -36.93 -18.52
C SER A 90 23.95 -37.23 -19.35
N TYR A 91 23.78 -37.27 -20.68
CA TYR A 91 24.84 -37.56 -21.65
C TYR A 91 25.83 -36.39 -21.83
N ALA A 92 25.42 -35.18 -21.44
CA ALA A 92 26.24 -33.97 -21.41
C ALA A 92 25.98 -33.24 -20.09
N PRO A 93 26.60 -33.69 -18.97
CA PRO A 93 26.32 -33.19 -17.63
C PRO A 93 27.16 -31.96 -17.27
N ASN A 94 26.57 -31.02 -16.52
CA ASN A 94 27.23 -29.84 -15.95
C ASN A 94 28.09 -29.03 -16.97
N ILE A 95 27.62 -28.90 -18.21
CA ILE A 95 28.27 -28.12 -19.26
C ILE A 95 28.20 -26.64 -18.90
N LYS A 96 29.37 -26.07 -18.59
CA LYS A 96 29.55 -24.66 -18.28
C LYS A 96 29.12 -23.79 -19.47
N HIS A 97 28.22 -22.86 -19.22
CA HIS A 97 27.95 -21.73 -20.10
C HIS A 97 28.23 -20.41 -19.38
N ILE A 98 28.71 -19.41 -20.11
CA ILE A 98 29.03 -18.07 -19.60
C ILE A 98 28.09 -17.06 -20.27
N TYR A 99 27.56 -16.08 -19.53
CA TYR A 99 26.75 -15.03 -20.12
C TYR A 99 27.63 -13.91 -20.69
N ASN A 100 27.43 -13.55 -21.97
CA ASN A 100 28.19 -12.50 -22.67
C ASN A 100 27.44 -11.16 -22.80
N GLY A 101 26.52 -10.87 -21.87
CA GLY A 101 25.65 -9.68 -21.94
C GLY A 101 24.50 -9.79 -22.95
N THR A 102 24.46 -10.82 -23.81
CA THR A 102 23.38 -11.02 -24.80
C THR A 102 22.90 -12.48 -24.93
N SER A 103 23.73 -13.46 -24.56
CA SER A 103 23.42 -14.88 -24.65
C SER A 103 24.37 -15.75 -23.83
N TRP A 104 23.97 -17.01 -23.62
CA TRP A 104 24.83 -18.05 -23.10
C TRP A 104 25.80 -18.54 -24.17
N THR A 105 27.10 -18.52 -23.87
CA THR A 105 28.17 -19.01 -24.76
C THR A 105 28.94 -20.15 -24.08
N LEU A 106 29.53 -21.02 -24.90
CA LEU A 106 30.42 -22.09 -24.43
C LEU A 106 31.86 -21.56 -24.29
N PRO A 107 32.63 -22.01 -23.28
CA PRO A 107 34.08 -21.78 -23.23
C PRO A 107 34.79 -22.37 -24.45
N GLN A 108 35.93 -21.79 -24.82
CA GLN A 108 36.70 -22.23 -25.99
C GLN A 108 37.04 -23.73 -25.93
N GLY A 109 36.67 -24.48 -26.98
CA GLY A 109 36.90 -25.92 -27.06
C GLY A 109 35.86 -26.80 -26.36
N VAL A 110 34.88 -26.22 -25.66
CA VAL A 110 33.72 -26.95 -25.13
C VAL A 110 32.67 -27.10 -26.23
N TYR A 111 31.99 -28.25 -26.26
CA TYR A 111 31.02 -28.62 -27.28
C TYR A 111 29.79 -29.23 -26.63
N PHE A 112 28.59 -28.79 -27.03
CA PHE A 112 27.31 -29.20 -26.43
C PHE A 112 26.37 -29.76 -27.50
N PRO A 113 26.46 -31.06 -27.82
CA PRO A 113 25.75 -31.66 -28.94
C PRO A 113 24.30 -32.05 -28.63
N TRP A 114 23.49 -32.15 -29.69
CA TRP A 114 22.26 -32.94 -29.69
C TRP A 114 22.58 -34.44 -29.56
N ALA A 115 21.75 -35.19 -28.83
CA ALA A 115 21.92 -36.64 -28.62
C ALA A 115 21.70 -37.50 -29.89
N GLY A 116 21.18 -36.92 -30.98
CA GLY A 116 20.93 -37.58 -32.26
C GLY A 116 19.98 -36.76 -33.13
N GLY A 117 19.97 -37.00 -34.45
CA GLY A 117 19.27 -36.16 -35.43
C GLY A 117 17.74 -36.06 -35.28
N GLN A 118 17.11 -36.96 -34.52
CA GLN A 118 15.69 -36.89 -34.16
C GLN A 118 15.45 -36.98 -32.63
N THR A 119 16.51 -37.04 -31.83
CA THR A 119 16.43 -37.28 -30.38
C THR A 119 16.09 -35.98 -29.66
N LYS A 120 14.92 -35.92 -29.02
CA LYS A 120 14.57 -34.79 -28.14
C LYS A 120 15.47 -34.75 -26.92
N VAL A 121 15.76 -33.54 -26.46
CA VAL A 121 16.52 -33.30 -25.23
C VAL A 121 15.73 -32.41 -24.28
N GLU A 122 15.89 -32.66 -23.00
CA GLU A 122 15.36 -31.87 -21.90
C GLU A 122 16.55 -31.32 -21.11
N LEU A 123 16.55 -30.00 -20.86
CA LEU A 123 17.68 -29.31 -20.24
C LEU A 123 17.37 -28.93 -18.81
N TYR A 124 18.33 -29.16 -17.92
CA TYR A 124 18.31 -28.76 -16.53
C TYR A 124 19.50 -27.82 -16.30
N ALA A 125 19.26 -26.60 -15.84
CA ALA A 125 20.29 -25.59 -15.68
C ALA A 125 20.23 -24.94 -14.30
N TYR A 126 21.40 -24.61 -13.75
CA TYR A 126 21.51 -23.99 -12.43
C TYR A 126 22.59 -22.90 -12.34
N TYR A 127 22.40 -21.99 -11.40
CA TYR A 127 23.34 -20.93 -11.02
C TYR A 127 23.58 -20.96 -9.51
N PRO A 128 24.79 -20.62 -9.01
CA PRO A 128 26.02 -20.40 -9.75
C PRO A 128 26.69 -21.71 -10.17
N TYR A 129 27.37 -21.73 -11.33
CA TYR A 129 28.15 -22.87 -11.79
C TYR A 129 29.15 -23.38 -10.75
N ASN A 130 29.30 -24.70 -10.66
CA ASN A 130 30.33 -25.36 -9.88
C ASN A 130 30.86 -26.59 -10.61
N GLN A 131 32.17 -26.65 -10.85
CA GLN A 131 32.82 -27.78 -11.51
C GLN A 131 32.69 -29.11 -10.71
N ALA A 132 32.40 -29.04 -9.40
CA ALA A 132 32.16 -30.21 -8.55
C ALA A 132 30.73 -30.80 -8.65
N ALA A 133 29.84 -30.21 -9.45
CA ALA A 133 28.57 -30.84 -9.80
C ALA A 133 28.79 -31.90 -10.89
N THR A 134 28.20 -33.07 -10.70
CA THR A 134 28.34 -34.28 -11.54
C THR A 134 26.98 -34.97 -11.67
N THR A 135 26.88 -36.09 -12.38
CA THR A 135 25.68 -36.93 -12.37
C THR A 135 25.45 -37.64 -11.04
N SER A 136 26.51 -38.11 -10.37
CA SER A 136 26.38 -38.91 -9.14
C SER A 136 25.85 -38.12 -7.95
N ASN A 137 26.14 -36.82 -7.88
CA ASN A 137 25.62 -35.91 -6.85
C ASN A 137 24.49 -34.98 -7.32
N ALA A 138 23.93 -35.15 -8.53
CA ALA A 138 22.95 -34.21 -9.08
C ALA A 138 21.66 -34.09 -8.24
N LYS A 139 21.20 -35.18 -7.60
CA LYS A 139 20.00 -35.16 -6.71
C LYS A 139 20.30 -34.76 -5.26
N ASP A 140 21.57 -34.55 -4.94
CA ASP A 140 22.08 -34.34 -3.57
C ASP A 140 23.24 -33.31 -3.59
N TYR A 141 23.10 -32.30 -4.46
CA TYR A 141 24.17 -31.37 -4.81
C TYR A 141 24.47 -30.44 -3.63
N PRO A 142 25.72 -30.39 -3.12
CA PRO A 142 26.06 -29.54 -1.99
C PRO A 142 26.14 -28.07 -2.39
N PHE A 143 25.30 -27.25 -1.77
CA PHE A 143 25.30 -25.79 -1.91
C PHE A 143 25.40 -25.14 -0.53
N SER A 144 26.10 -24.01 -0.42
CA SER A 144 26.07 -23.19 0.80
C SER A 144 25.90 -21.72 0.45
N ALA A 145 24.91 -21.07 1.06
CA ALA A 145 24.80 -19.62 1.08
C ALA A 145 26.02 -19.05 1.83
N LYS A 146 26.56 -17.92 1.38
CA LYS A 146 27.71 -17.29 2.04
C LYS A 146 27.29 -16.80 3.43
N LEU A 147 28.17 -16.99 4.42
CA LEU A 147 27.99 -16.45 5.78
C LEU A 147 28.13 -14.93 5.78
N ASP A 148 29.09 -14.40 5.02
CA ASP A 148 29.20 -12.98 4.73
C ASP A 148 28.60 -12.69 3.35
N GLN A 149 27.51 -11.94 3.32
CA GLN A 149 26.84 -11.43 2.12
C GLN A 149 26.97 -9.91 1.99
N SER A 150 27.87 -9.27 2.76
CA SER A 150 28.09 -7.81 2.75
C SER A 150 28.41 -7.23 1.36
N LYS A 151 28.93 -8.05 0.45
CA LYS A 151 29.26 -7.72 -0.94
C LYS A 151 28.23 -8.26 -1.93
N ALA A 152 28.01 -7.53 -3.02
CA ALA A 152 27.09 -7.92 -4.10
C ALA A 152 27.38 -9.33 -4.66
N GLU A 153 28.64 -9.62 -4.98
CA GLU A 153 29.12 -10.95 -5.42
C GLU A 153 28.76 -12.08 -4.44
N SER A 154 28.86 -11.82 -3.13
CA SER A 154 28.60 -12.81 -2.09
C SER A 154 27.10 -13.01 -1.84
N LEU A 155 26.28 -11.97 -2.05
CA LEU A 155 24.83 -12.07 -2.13
C LEU A 155 24.40 -12.87 -3.37
N MET A 156 24.91 -12.52 -4.56
CA MET A 156 24.61 -13.18 -5.84
C MET A 156 25.01 -14.67 -5.82
N THR A 157 26.21 -15.00 -5.37
CA THR A 157 26.66 -16.41 -5.26
C THR A 157 26.02 -17.18 -4.09
N SER A 158 25.13 -16.54 -3.31
CA SER A 158 24.20 -17.21 -2.39
C SER A 158 22.81 -17.45 -3.01
N ASP A 159 22.50 -16.84 -4.16
CA ASP A 159 21.22 -16.92 -4.84
C ASP A 159 21.18 -18.09 -5.82
N PHE A 160 20.81 -19.27 -5.31
CA PHE A 160 20.66 -20.45 -6.16
C PHE A 160 19.46 -20.30 -7.10
N LEU A 161 19.73 -20.28 -8.40
CA LEU A 161 18.69 -20.30 -9.43
C LEU A 161 18.63 -21.66 -10.11
N TRP A 162 17.43 -22.07 -10.51
CA TRP A 162 17.19 -23.29 -11.27
C TRP A 162 16.24 -23.03 -12.45
N ALA A 163 16.53 -23.67 -13.58
CA ALA A 163 15.69 -23.68 -14.77
C ALA A 163 15.56 -25.10 -15.34
N LYS A 164 14.42 -25.36 -15.96
CA LYS A 164 14.18 -26.56 -16.77
C LYS A 164 13.56 -26.16 -18.11
N SER A 165 14.01 -26.75 -19.21
CA SER A 165 13.39 -26.56 -20.53
C SER A 165 12.27 -27.56 -20.79
N GLU A 166 11.42 -27.23 -21.76
CA GLU A 166 10.58 -28.23 -22.43
C GLU A 166 11.43 -29.22 -23.24
N ALA A 167 10.88 -30.42 -23.48
CA ALA A 167 11.51 -31.48 -24.26
C ALA A 167 11.59 -31.11 -25.76
N THR A 168 12.76 -30.67 -26.20
CA THR A 168 12.97 -29.95 -27.48
C THR A 168 13.64 -30.85 -28.53
N SER A 169 13.14 -30.84 -29.77
CA SER A 169 13.76 -31.54 -30.92
C SER A 169 14.95 -30.74 -31.50
N PRO A 170 15.91 -31.39 -32.20
CA PRO A 170 17.05 -30.72 -32.84
C PRO A 170 16.65 -29.52 -33.71
N THR A 171 17.27 -28.37 -33.44
CA THR A 171 16.90 -27.08 -34.04
C THR A 171 18.04 -26.05 -33.98
N LYS A 172 18.01 -25.07 -34.90
CA LYS A 172 18.82 -23.84 -34.83
C LYS A 172 18.35 -22.85 -33.76
N ASN A 173 17.10 -22.95 -33.32
CA ASN A 173 16.51 -21.95 -32.44
C ASN A 173 17.06 -22.09 -31.02
N LYS A 174 17.47 -20.97 -30.42
CA LYS A 174 17.98 -20.94 -29.04
C LYS A 174 16.90 -21.43 -28.07
N ILE A 175 17.21 -22.46 -27.28
CA ILE A 175 16.30 -23.04 -26.28
C ILE A 175 16.15 -22.08 -25.09
N PRO A 176 14.93 -21.72 -24.65
CA PRO A 176 14.71 -20.89 -23.47
C PRO A 176 14.92 -21.67 -22.17
N LEU A 177 15.53 -21.00 -21.19
CA LEU A 177 15.76 -21.52 -19.84
C LEU A 177 15.22 -20.53 -18.80
N SER A 178 13.93 -20.64 -18.50
CA SER A 178 13.24 -19.81 -17.51
C SER A 178 13.76 -20.09 -16.10
N PHE A 179 14.77 -19.32 -15.67
CA PHE A 179 15.32 -19.41 -14.32
C PHE A 179 14.35 -18.91 -13.25
N THR A 180 14.39 -19.57 -12.09
CA THR A 180 13.62 -19.27 -10.88
C THR A 180 14.54 -19.30 -9.67
N HIS A 181 14.36 -18.37 -8.72
CA HIS A 181 15.02 -18.43 -7.42
C HIS A 181 14.60 -19.70 -6.68
N GLN A 182 15.51 -20.40 -6.00
CA GLN A 182 15.16 -21.53 -5.12
C GLN A 182 15.41 -21.25 -3.63
N MET A 183 15.72 -19.99 -3.33
CA MET A 183 16.03 -19.47 -2.00
C MET A 183 14.85 -18.63 -1.48
N SER A 184 14.98 -18.12 -0.25
CA SER A 184 14.16 -17.02 0.27
C SER A 184 14.98 -15.73 0.31
N LYS A 185 14.37 -14.60 -0.02
CA LYS A 185 14.97 -13.28 0.14
C LYS A 185 14.42 -12.60 1.37
N VAL A 186 15.28 -11.98 2.16
CA VAL A 186 14.85 -11.30 3.39
C VAL A 186 15.42 -9.89 3.44
N ILE A 187 14.54 -8.92 3.69
CA ILE A 187 14.85 -7.50 3.82
C ILE A 187 14.68 -7.10 5.29
N ILE A 188 15.64 -6.36 5.84
CA ILE A 188 15.49 -5.65 7.11
C ILE A 188 15.59 -4.14 6.83
N ASN A 189 14.51 -3.42 7.06
CA ASN A 189 14.48 -1.96 7.01
C ASN A 189 14.53 -1.41 8.43
N ILE A 190 15.40 -0.43 8.73
CA ILE A 190 15.55 0.13 10.09
C ILE A 190 15.40 1.65 10.07
N LYS A 191 14.56 2.18 10.96
CA LYS A 191 14.38 3.62 11.22
C LYS A 191 14.41 3.92 12.71
N SER A 192 14.78 5.14 13.06
CA SER A 192 14.47 5.75 14.35
C SER A 192 13.40 6.82 14.14
N GLU A 193 12.48 6.94 15.09
CA GLU A 193 11.46 8.00 15.07
C GLU A 193 11.73 9.14 16.05
N ARG A 194 12.63 8.94 17.03
CA ARG A 194 12.88 9.85 18.16
C ARG A 194 14.32 9.86 18.70
N ASP A 195 14.92 8.69 18.91
CA ASP A 195 16.06 8.55 19.83
C ASP A 195 17.45 8.56 19.15
N PHE A 196 17.48 8.32 17.84
CA PHE A 196 18.67 8.38 16.98
C PHE A 196 18.35 9.23 15.74
N THR A 197 19.33 9.97 15.25
CA THR A 197 19.31 10.68 13.96
C THR A 197 19.39 9.71 12.78
N GLU A 198 19.14 10.21 11.57
CA GLU A 198 19.29 9.42 10.34
C GLU A 198 20.74 8.98 10.12
N GLU A 199 21.72 9.85 10.42
CA GLU A 199 23.15 9.55 10.32
C GLU A 199 23.60 8.48 11.33
N GLU A 200 23.13 8.53 12.58
CA GLU A 200 23.35 7.44 13.55
C GLU A 200 22.81 6.11 13.00
N VAL A 201 21.58 6.08 12.50
CA VAL A 201 20.94 4.86 11.95
C VAL A 201 21.66 4.35 10.69
N GLN A 202 22.15 5.23 9.83
CA GLN A 202 22.96 4.86 8.66
C GLN A 202 24.28 4.15 9.04
N ASN A 203 24.77 4.33 10.27
CA ASN A 203 25.96 3.68 10.81
C ASN A 203 25.67 2.41 11.63
N PHE A 204 24.41 1.93 11.67
CA PHE A 204 24.08 0.68 12.34
C PHE A 204 24.54 -0.54 11.51
N SER A 205 24.74 -1.67 12.19
CA SER A 205 25.01 -2.98 11.58
C SER A 205 23.94 -3.98 11.99
N ALA A 206 23.67 -4.98 11.14
CA ALA A 206 22.74 -6.06 11.42
C ALA A 206 23.40 -7.44 11.22
N ASN A 207 22.91 -8.46 11.93
CA ASN A 207 23.14 -9.86 11.65
C ASN A 207 21.82 -10.60 11.60
N PHE A 208 21.71 -11.55 10.68
CA PHE A 208 20.74 -12.64 10.79
C PHE A 208 21.31 -13.70 11.74
N LEU A 209 20.46 -14.30 12.56
CA LEU A 209 20.86 -15.23 13.62
C LEU A 209 20.22 -16.60 13.42
N ASN A 210 20.87 -17.63 13.97
CA ASN A 210 20.35 -19.00 14.04
C ASN A 210 19.95 -19.62 12.68
N LEU A 211 20.60 -19.22 11.59
CA LEU A 211 20.32 -19.76 10.25
C LEU A 211 21.17 -21.00 9.95
N HIS A 212 20.56 -22.02 9.35
CA HIS A 212 21.32 -22.97 8.55
C HIS A 212 21.69 -22.31 7.21
N LEU A 213 22.93 -22.51 6.79
CA LEU A 213 23.50 -21.94 5.55
C LEU A 213 24.02 -23.01 4.57
N ASP A 214 24.00 -24.29 4.95
CA ASP A 214 24.46 -25.41 4.10
C ASP A 214 23.27 -26.28 3.70
N ALA A 215 23.23 -26.67 2.44
CA ALA A 215 22.08 -27.27 1.78
C ALA A 215 22.43 -28.40 0.84
N LYS A 216 21.44 -29.25 0.58
CA LYS A 216 21.42 -30.20 -0.52
C LYS A 216 20.30 -29.82 -1.49
N VAL A 217 20.67 -29.74 -2.77
CA VAL A 217 19.77 -29.38 -3.86
C VAL A 217 19.56 -30.58 -4.77
N ASP A 218 18.31 -30.88 -5.08
CA ASP A 218 17.96 -31.80 -6.16
C ASP A 218 17.90 -31.03 -7.48
N LEU A 219 18.93 -31.16 -8.31
CA LEU A 219 19.01 -30.50 -9.62
C LEU A 219 17.97 -31.04 -10.62
N SER A 220 17.28 -32.14 -10.34
CA SER A 220 16.15 -32.62 -11.17
C SER A 220 14.82 -31.90 -10.89
N SER A 221 14.69 -31.21 -9.75
CA SER A 221 13.46 -30.48 -9.37
C SER A 221 13.67 -29.04 -8.92
N GLY A 222 14.93 -28.62 -8.72
CA GLY A 222 15.29 -27.34 -8.09
C GLY A 222 15.09 -27.34 -6.58
N THR A 223 14.64 -28.44 -5.97
CA THR A 223 14.27 -28.49 -4.54
C THR A 223 15.49 -28.30 -3.65
N VAL A 224 15.47 -27.26 -2.82
CA VAL A 224 16.52 -26.96 -1.82
C VAL A 224 16.09 -27.47 -0.45
N SER A 225 17.00 -28.18 0.23
CA SER A 225 16.81 -28.73 1.58
C SER A 225 18.03 -28.45 2.46
N ILE A 226 17.85 -28.36 3.78
CA ILE A 226 18.99 -28.16 4.71
C ILE A 226 19.86 -29.42 4.78
N ALA A 227 21.18 -29.26 4.67
CA ALA A 227 22.11 -30.36 4.68
C ALA A 227 22.16 -31.05 6.06
N SER A 228 22.17 -32.39 6.06
CA SER A 228 22.33 -33.19 7.27
C SER A 228 23.63 -32.81 8.00
N GLY A 229 23.52 -32.40 9.26
CA GLY A 229 24.65 -31.95 10.07
C GLY A 229 25.07 -30.48 9.88
N SER A 230 24.37 -29.69 9.04
CA SER A 230 24.58 -28.24 8.97
C SER A 230 24.42 -27.61 10.36
N GLN A 231 25.33 -26.71 10.72
CA GLN A 231 25.32 -26.00 11.99
C GLN A 231 24.66 -24.62 11.81
N VAL A 232 23.93 -24.17 12.84
CA VAL A 232 23.39 -22.81 12.86
C VAL A 232 24.52 -21.78 12.90
N LYS A 233 24.39 -20.75 12.07
CA LYS A 233 25.37 -19.70 11.81
C LYS A 233 24.68 -18.33 11.87
N ASN A 234 25.47 -17.29 12.15
CA ASN A 234 25.02 -15.91 12.07
C ASN A 234 25.51 -15.32 10.74
N LEU A 235 24.58 -14.81 9.93
CA LEU A 235 24.85 -14.27 8.60
C LEU A 235 25.01 -12.75 8.67
N ILE A 236 25.94 -12.21 7.87
CA ILE A 236 26.15 -10.77 7.68
C ILE A 236 25.42 -10.39 6.38
N PRO A 237 24.32 -9.63 6.45
CA PRO A 237 23.55 -9.24 5.27
C PRO A 237 24.24 -8.10 4.51
N ARG A 238 23.90 -7.93 3.23
CA ARG A 238 24.32 -6.78 2.44
C ARG A 238 23.63 -5.51 2.94
N LYS A 239 24.39 -4.46 3.24
CA LYS A 239 23.83 -3.10 3.36
C LYS A 239 23.54 -2.59 1.95
N ARG A 240 22.32 -2.07 1.70
CA ARG A 240 22.02 -1.39 0.44
C ARG A 240 22.70 -0.03 0.35
N ASN A 241 23.11 0.36 -0.86
CA ASN A 241 23.63 1.70 -1.13
C ASN A 241 22.55 2.76 -0.83
N ASN A 242 21.33 2.51 -1.33
CA ASN A 242 20.15 3.32 -1.09
C ASN A 242 19.21 2.57 -0.12
N PRO A 243 18.86 3.13 1.05
CA PRO A 243 17.83 2.55 1.93
C PRO A 243 16.46 2.47 1.25
N THR A 244 15.59 1.58 1.74
CA THR A 244 14.17 1.60 1.38
C THR A 244 13.55 2.91 1.86
N THR A 245 12.76 3.53 0.99
CA THR A 245 11.99 4.76 1.26
C THR A 245 11.36 4.81 2.65
N GLY A 246 11.73 5.82 3.44
CA GLY A 246 11.23 6.02 4.81
C GLY A 246 12.03 5.33 5.92
N TYR A 247 13.17 4.73 5.59
CA TYR A 247 14.09 4.08 6.54
C TYR A 247 15.51 4.64 6.40
N GLY A 248 16.25 4.72 7.52
CA GLY A 248 17.61 5.24 7.53
C GLY A 248 18.65 4.23 7.03
N ILE A 249 18.35 2.93 7.11
CA ILE A 249 19.21 1.87 6.57
C ILE A 249 18.37 0.66 6.16
N THR A 250 18.79 -0.02 5.10
CA THR A 250 18.23 -1.31 4.68
C THR A 250 19.32 -2.34 4.48
N PHE A 251 19.06 -3.54 4.98
CA PHE A 251 19.84 -4.74 4.76
C PHE A 251 19.07 -5.77 3.94
N GLU A 252 19.77 -6.59 3.17
CA GLU A 252 19.22 -7.70 2.40
C GLU A 252 20.08 -8.95 2.53
N ALA A 253 19.43 -10.11 2.59
CA ALA A 253 20.08 -11.42 2.64
C ALA A 253 19.34 -12.44 1.78
N ILE A 254 20.09 -13.40 1.24
CA ILE A 254 19.54 -14.63 0.69
C ILE A 254 19.69 -15.74 1.73
N VAL A 255 18.57 -16.39 2.05
CA VAL A 255 18.41 -17.35 3.13
C VAL A 255 17.87 -18.67 2.56
N LEU A 256 18.37 -19.81 3.03
CA LEU A 256 17.86 -21.12 2.64
C LEU A 256 16.40 -21.32 3.09
N PRO A 257 15.54 -21.98 2.31
CA PRO A 257 14.20 -22.36 2.77
C PRO A 257 14.28 -23.21 4.04
N GLN A 258 13.78 -22.70 5.16
CA GLN A 258 13.93 -23.29 6.49
C GLN A 258 12.88 -22.76 7.48
N THR A 259 12.70 -23.47 8.60
CA THR A 259 11.85 -22.99 9.71
C THR A 259 12.71 -22.57 10.90
N ILE A 260 12.61 -21.30 11.30
CA ILE A 260 13.13 -20.80 12.56
C ILE A 260 12.05 -20.98 13.63
N THR A 261 12.43 -21.53 14.80
CA THR A 261 11.50 -21.81 15.90
C THR A 261 11.00 -20.54 16.58
N ALA A 262 9.82 -20.62 17.21
CA ALA A 262 9.29 -19.52 18.01
C ALA A 262 10.24 -19.17 19.18
N SER A 263 10.31 -17.90 19.52
CA SER A 263 11.20 -17.31 20.55
C SER A 263 12.71 -17.43 20.29
N ALA A 264 13.15 -18.02 19.17
CA ALA A 264 14.54 -17.96 18.74
C ALA A 264 14.92 -16.52 18.34
N GLU A 265 16.18 -16.17 18.52
CA GLU A 265 16.74 -14.89 18.06
C GLU A 265 16.87 -14.92 16.54
N LEU A 266 16.28 -13.93 15.86
CA LEU A 266 16.23 -13.87 14.41
C LEU A 266 17.20 -12.82 13.85
N PHE A 267 17.29 -11.66 14.52
CA PHE A 267 18.22 -10.58 14.17
C PHE A 267 18.93 -9.99 15.40
N ALA A 268 20.17 -9.55 15.22
CA ALA A 268 20.85 -8.64 16.13
C ALA A 268 21.23 -7.35 15.39
N ILE A 269 20.91 -6.19 15.96
CA ILE A 269 21.26 -4.87 15.43
C ILE A 269 22.22 -4.19 16.41
N ARG A 270 23.28 -3.54 15.93
CA ARG A 270 24.21 -2.75 16.77
C ARG A 270 24.36 -1.34 16.21
N SER A 271 24.31 -0.35 17.09
CA SER A 271 24.80 0.99 16.80
C SER A 271 26.32 1.03 16.81
N ALA A 272 26.93 2.03 16.18
CA ALA A 272 28.39 2.18 16.12
C ALA A 272 29.06 2.31 17.50
N GLU A 273 28.35 2.88 18.48
CA GLU A 273 28.83 3.11 19.85
C GLU A 273 28.36 2.03 20.86
N GLY A 274 27.47 1.13 20.46
CA GLY A 274 26.77 0.22 21.36
C GLY A 274 27.45 -1.14 21.51
N THR A 275 27.85 -1.49 22.74
CA THR A 275 28.44 -2.81 23.06
C THR A 275 27.40 -3.95 23.08
N THR A 276 26.13 -3.64 23.36
CA THR A 276 25.03 -4.61 23.47
C THR A 276 24.12 -4.52 22.24
N PRO A 277 23.83 -5.63 21.53
CA PRO A 277 22.92 -5.62 20.40
C PRO A 277 21.44 -5.54 20.81
N TYR A 278 20.64 -4.88 19.99
CA TYR A 278 19.18 -4.99 20.00
C TYR A 278 18.79 -6.29 19.29
N THR A 279 18.34 -7.28 20.05
CA THR A 279 17.96 -8.61 19.54
C THR A 279 16.46 -8.73 19.29
N TYR A 280 16.06 -9.15 18.09
CA TYR A 280 14.67 -9.51 17.80
C TYR A 280 14.43 -11.01 17.99
N LYS A 281 13.34 -11.35 18.67
CA LYS A 281 12.81 -12.72 18.83
C LYS A 281 11.44 -12.80 18.19
N ALA A 282 11.25 -13.72 17.25
CA ALA A 282 9.96 -13.91 16.61
C ALA A 282 8.99 -14.63 17.58
N ALA A 283 7.84 -14.03 17.86
CA ALA A 283 6.85 -14.60 18.80
C ALA A 283 6.25 -15.94 18.30
N ASN A 284 6.19 -16.11 16.99
CA ASN A 284 5.79 -17.34 16.30
C ASN A 284 6.97 -17.91 15.51
N LYS A 285 6.87 -19.18 15.09
CA LYS A 285 7.83 -19.75 14.13
C LYS A 285 7.83 -18.96 12.81
N VAL A 286 9.00 -18.76 12.22
CA VAL A 286 9.16 -18.13 10.90
C VAL A 286 9.48 -19.22 9.90
N ILE A 287 8.71 -19.31 8.80
CA ILE A 287 8.94 -20.26 7.72
C ILE A 287 9.41 -19.47 6.51
N PHE A 288 10.69 -19.62 6.17
CA PHE A 288 11.29 -19.13 4.93
C PHE A 288 11.03 -20.17 3.83
N SER A 289 10.32 -19.77 2.77
CA SER A 289 9.92 -20.60 1.64
C SER A 289 10.67 -20.19 0.36
N SER A 290 10.95 -21.16 -0.52
CA SER A 290 11.47 -20.89 -1.87
C SER A 290 10.58 -19.88 -2.60
N GLN A 291 11.18 -19.01 -3.42
CA GLN A 291 10.52 -17.98 -4.24
C GLN A 291 9.72 -16.91 -3.46
N LYS A 292 9.94 -16.75 -2.14
CA LYS A 292 9.27 -15.72 -1.33
C LYS A 292 10.23 -14.65 -0.80
N GLN A 293 9.74 -13.41 -0.75
CA GLN A 293 10.40 -12.27 -0.11
C GLN A 293 9.72 -11.94 1.23
N TYR A 294 10.53 -11.72 2.26
CA TYR A 294 10.10 -11.40 3.62
C TYR A 294 10.68 -10.06 4.05
N THR A 295 9.82 -9.09 4.39
CA THR A 295 10.27 -7.74 4.79
C THR A 295 9.99 -7.51 6.26
N PHE A 296 11.04 -7.25 7.03
CA PHE A 296 11.00 -6.89 8.44
C PHE A 296 11.30 -5.40 8.61
N ASN A 297 10.30 -4.65 9.05
CA ASN A 297 10.37 -3.21 9.26
C ASN A 297 10.58 -2.92 10.74
N ILE A 298 11.70 -2.32 11.09
CA ILE A 298 12.17 -2.19 12.47
C ILE A 298 12.23 -0.70 12.84
N THR A 299 11.56 -0.35 13.94
CA THR A 299 11.69 0.96 14.58
C THR A 299 12.51 0.81 15.84
N ILE A 300 13.61 1.57 15.95
CA ILE A 300 14.58 1.45 17.05
C ILE A 300 14.57 2.68 17.95
N SER A 301 14.68 2.44 19.26
CA SER A 301 14.79 3.42 20.34
C SER A 301 15.94 3.02 21.27
N ARG A 302 16.40 3.93 22.14
CA ARG A 302 17.40 3.60 23.18
C ARG A 302 16.87 2.60 24.21
N THR A 303 15.55 2.40 24.24
CA THR A 303 14.84 1.46 25.12
C THR A 303 14.52 0.10 24.48
N GLY A 304 14.70 -0.07 23.16
CA GLY A 304 14.40 -1.34 22.49
C GLY A 304 14.09 -1.21 21.00
N ILE A 305 13.39 -2.22 20.47
CA ILE A 305 12.93 -2.27 19.07
C ILE A 305 11.46 -2.70 19.01
N SER A 306 10.73 -2.17 18.04
CA SER A 306 9.49 -2.75 17.54
C SER A 306 9.71 -3.25 16.11
N VAL A 307 9.07 -4.37 15.76
CA VAL A 307 9.19 -4.99 14.43
C VAL A 307 7.80 -5.26 13.89
N THR A 308 7.54 -4.80 12.67
CA THR A 308 6.39 -5.22 11.86
C THR A 308 6.88 -5.98 10.64
N THR A 309 6.03 -6.82 10.07
CA THR A 309 6.27 -7.51 8.80
C THR A 309 5.28 -7.02 7.76
N ASP A 310 5.73 -6.70 6.55
CA ASP A 310 4.81 -6.59 5.42
C ASP A 310 4.30 -8.00 5.02
N GLU A 311 3.34 -8.06 4.10
CA GLU A 311 2.84 -9.32 3.55
C GLU A 311 3.96 -10.14 2.88
N ILE A 312 3.88 -11.48 2.97
CA ILE A 312 4.85 -12.38 2.34
C ILE A 312 4.58 -12.40 0.84
N GLN A 313 5.36 -11.63 0.10
CA GLN A 313 5.22 -11.50 -1.35
C GLN A 313 5.95 -12.64 -2.07
N ASP A 314 5.51 -12.94 -3.30
CA ASP A 314 6.40 -13.56 -4.28
C ASP A 314 7.67 -12.73 -4.40
N TRP A 315 8.81 -13.41 -4.51
CA TRP A 315 10.10 -12.77 -4.73
C TRP A 315 10.04 -12.06 -6.08
N THR A 316 9.70 -10.79 -6.01
CA THR A 316 9.57 -9.87 -7.13
C THR A 316 10.53 -8.72 -6.89
N THR A 317 11.32 -8.41 -7.90
CA THR A 317 12.32 -7.36 -7.88
C THR A 317 11.74 -6.17 -8.61
N THR A 318 11.20 -5.23 -7.86
CA THR A 318 11.13 -3.84 -8.34
C THR A 318 12.53 -3.44 -8.80
N PRO A 319 12.70 -2.82 -9.98
CA PRO A 319 13.97 -2.21 -10.34
C PRO A 319 14.42 -1.27 -9.23
N ASP A 320 15.72 -1.20 -8.96
CA ASP A 320 16.27 -0.11 -8.16
C ASP A 320 15.99 1.18 -8.93
N ILE A 321 15.03 1.98 -8.46
CA ILE A 321 14.78 3.33 -8.99
C ILE A 321 15.95 4.19 -8.53
N GLU A 322 17.01 4.26 -9.34
CA GLU A 322 18.13 5.16 -9.10
C GLU A 322 17.70 6.61 -9.25
N GLY A 323 17.24 7.18 -8.15
CA GLY A 323 16.98 8.60 -7.97
C GLY A 323 17.34 9.00 -6.55
N ASN A 324 18.19 10.02 -6.40
CA ASN A 324 18.31 10.76 -5.16
C ASN A 324 16.91 11.28 -4.75
N ILE A 325 16.55 11.42 -3.47
CA ILE A 325 17.38 11.91 -2.36
C ILE A 325 16.97 11.24 -1.03
N ASN A 326 17.90 11.12 -0.08
CA ASN A 326 17.59 10.87 1.34
C ASN A 326 16.64 11.95 1.91
N LYS A 327 15.35 11.64 1.93
CA LYS A 327 14.30 12.31 2.70
C LYS A 327 13.22 11.27 3.04
N PRO A 328 12.44 11.44 4.12
CA PRO A 328 11.14 10.78 4.20
C PRO A 328 10.31 11.19 2.96
N VAL A 329 10.00 10.23 2.09
CA VAL A 329 9.24 10.55 0.86
C VAL A 329 7.81 10.86 1.26
N LYS A 330 7.48 12.14 1.14
CA LYS A 330 6.30 12.72 1.74
C LYS A 330 5.07 12.23 1.02
N LYS A 331 4.15 11.61 1.76
CA LYS A 331 2.91 11.09 1.20
C LYS A 331 1.94 12.25 0.99
N ALA A 332 1.27 12.30 -0.16
CA ALA A 332 0.38 13.41 -0.50
C ALA A 332 -1.03 12.94 -0.88
N ILE A 333 -2.00 13.83 -0.64
CA ILE A 333 -3.34 13.81 -1.23
C ILE A 333 -3.48 14.94 -2.25
N ASP A 334 -4.46 14.81 -3.14
CA ASP A 334 -4.87 15.87 -4.07
C ASP A 334 -6.26 16.40 -3.65
N ILE A 335 -6.30 17.58 -3.04
CA ILE A 335 -7.56 18.20 -2.57
C ILE A 335 -8.42 18.76 -3.71
N SER A 336 -7.88 18.92 -4.92
CA SER A 336 -8.68 19.37 -6.08
C SER A 336 -9.64 18.29 -6.58
N SER A 337 -9.40 17.02 -6.23
CA SER A 337 -10.25 15.87 -6.55
C SER A 337 -11.48 15.68 -5.64
N ILE A 338 -11.59 16.45 -4.54
CA ILE A 338 -12.59 16.19 -3.50
C ILE A 338 -14.00 16.58 -3.95
N ASN A 339 -14.92 15.61 -3.91
CA ASN A 339 -16.35 15.83 -4.16
C ASN A 339 -17.04 16.46 -2.94
N TRP A 340 -16.83 17.76 -2.76
CA TRP A 340 -17.40 18.56 -1.67
C TRP A 340 -18.93 18.58 -1.57
N SER A 341 -19.67 18.02 -2.54
CA SER A 341 -21.14 17.92 -2.47
C SER A 341 -21.63 16.98 -1.36
N LEU A 342 -20.87 15.91 -1.07
CA LEU A 342 -21.23 14.89 -0.07
C LEU A 342 -21.10 15.43 1.36
N THR A 343 -19.92 15.96 1.68
CA THR A 343 -19.53 16.42 3.02
C THR A 343 -18.48 17.52 2.88
N ARG A 344 -18.35 18.37 3.89
CA ARG A 344 -17.27 19.37 3.98
C ARG A 344 -16.09 18.90 4.83
N VAL A 345 -16.11 17.65 5.32
CA VAL A 345 -15.03 17.04 6.12
C VAL A 345 -14.66 15.66 5.53
N TYR A 346 -13.36 15.44 5.28
CA TYR A 346 -12.80 14.22 4.73
C TYR A 346 -11.66 13.70 5.61
N LYS A 347 -11.57 12.39 5.76
CA LYS A 347 -10.46 11.69 6.42
C LYS A 347 -9.36 11.42 5.41
N VAL A 348 -8.10 11.69 5.77
CA VAL A 348 -6.94 11.27 5.00
C VAL A 348 -6.40 9.96 5.58
N MET A 349 -6.34 8.93 4.74
CA MET A 349 -6.05 7.57 5.17
C MET A 349 -4.72 7.07 4.58
N ASP A 350 -3.92 6.39 5.40
CA ASP A 350 -2.71 5.68 5.01
C ASP A 350 -2.82 4.21 5.46
N LYS A 351 -2.83 3.27 4.51
CA LYS A 351 -3.06 1.82 4.76
C LYS A 351 -4.25 1.51 5.71
N GLY A 352 -5.32 2.31 5.66
CA GLY A 352 -6.53 2.16 6.49
C GLY A 352 -6.49 2.88 7.85
N ILE A 353 -5.43 3.61 8.18
CA ILE A 353 -5.32 4.43 9.39
C ILE A 353 -5.56 5.91 9.01
N GLN A 354 -6.42 6.62 9.75
CA GLN A 354 -6.58 8.06 9.58
C GLN A 354 -5.35 8.80 10.13
N ILE A 355 -4.70 9.61 9.27
CA ILE A 355 -3.50 10.39 9.62
C ILE A 355 -3.72 11.90 9.60
N ALA A 356 -4.76 12.37 8.90
CA ALA A 356 -5.17 13.78 8.87
C ALA A 356 -6.68 13.93 8.57
N GLU A 357 -7.19 15.14 8.69
CA GLU A 357 -8.53 15.57 8.29
C GLU A 357 -8.41 16.74 7.31
N VAL A 358 -9.15 16.71 6.19
CA VAL A 358 -9.32 17.85 5.28
C VAL A 358 -10.71 18.44 5.50
N SER A 359 -10.80 19.74 5.77
CA SER A 359 -12.07 20.45 5.95
C SER A 359 -12.20 21.64 4.99
N LYS A 360 -13.33 21.74 4.27
CA LYS A 360 -13.75 22.97 3.55
C LYS A 360 -14.59 23.83 4.49
N GLU A 361 -13.92 24.53 5.40
CA GLU A 361 -14.51 25.26 6.54
C GLU A 361 -14.50 26.78 6.37
N TYR A 362 -15.12 27.49 7.31
CA TYR A 362 -15.18 28.94 7.35
C TYR A 362 -14.23 29.53 8.39
N LEU A 363 -13.36 30.45 7.97
CA LEU A 363 -12.35 31.11 8.79
C LEU A 363 -12.68 32.59 9.00
N LEU A 364 -12.85 33.01 10.26
CA LEU A 364 -13.09 34.38 10.68
C LEU A 364 -12.18 34.81 11.83
N SER A 365 -11.30 35.78 11.59
CA SER A 365 -10.47 36.40 12.64
C SER A 365 -10.42 37.92 12.45
N GLY A 366 -11.45 38.61 12.94
CA GLY A 366 -11.55 40.07 12.85
C GLY A 366 -11.48 40.56 11.41
N THR A 367 -10.48 41.39 11.10
CA THR A 367 -10.20 41.89 9.74
C THR A 367 -9.12 41.10 9.00
N ALA A 368 -8.51 40.07 9.61
CA ALA A 368 -7.41 39.32 9.01
C ALA A 368 -7.88 38.26 8.00
N ILE A 369 -9.08 37.70 8.20
CA ILE A 369 -9.72 36.72 7.32
C ILE A 369 -11.23 36.66 7.61
N ASP A 370 -12.06 36.59 6.56
CA ASP A 370 -13.52 36.35 6.58
C ASP A 370 -13.90 35.61 5.28
N VAL A 371 -13.50 34.34 5.16
CA VAL A 371 -13.61 33.54 3.92
C VAL A 371 -13.84 32.05 4.21
N GLN A 372 -14.31 31.31 3.21
CA GLN A 372 -14.21 29.84 3.21
C GLN A 372 -12.80 29.41 2.78
N ALA A 373 -12.29 28.31 3.32
CA ALA A 373 -10.95 27.79 3.06
C ALA A 373 -10.97 26.26 3.03
N ILE A 374 -9.96 25.65 2.40
CA ILE A 374 -9.64 24.23 2.61
C ILE A 374 -8.44 24.17 3.55
N VAL A 375 -8.65 23.54 4.70
CA VAL A 375 -7.67 23.38 5.79
C VAL A 375 -7.39 21.90 5.99
N VAL A 376 -6.14 21.54 6.27
CA VAL A 376 -5.74 20.17 6.60
C VAL A 376 -5.16 20.13 8.01
N TYR A 377 -5.71 19.29 8.87
CA TYR A 377 -5.30 19.09 10.26
C TYR A 377 -4.63 17.71 10.42
N PRO A 378 -3.44 17.59 11.04
CA PRO A 378 -2.87 16.29 11.40
C PRO A 378 -3.70 15.65 12.53
N MET A 379 -3.51 14.35 12.78
CA MET A 379 -4.05 13.73 14.00
C MET A 379 -3.23 14.08 15.25
N ASP A 380 -3.92 14.16 16.39
CA ASP A 380 -3.33 14.25 17.72
C ASP A 380 -2.95 12.86 18.28
N ALA A 381 -2.34 12.82 19.46
CA ALA A 381 -1.93 11.58 20.12
C ALA A 381 -3.12 10.67 20.55
N ASN A 382 -4.36 11.16 20.43
CA ASN A 382 -5.60 10.45 20.75
C ASN A 382 -6.42 10.10 19.49
N SER A 383 -5.84 10.26 18.29
CA SER A 383 -6.49 10.03 16.98
C SER A 383 -7.68 10.95 16.66
N ASN A 384 -7.65 12.20 17.14
CA ASN A 384 -8.58 13.27 16.77
C ASN A 384 -7.88 14.30 15.88
N ALA A 385 -8.64 15.11 15.12
CA ALA A 385 -8.08 16.24 14.39
C ALA A 385 -7.44 17.26 15.35
N ASP A 386 -6.14 17.49 15.21
CA ASP A 386 -5.40 18.46 16.03
C ASP A 386 -5.69 19.87 15.54
N LEU A 387 -6.78 20.45 16.08
CA LEU A 387 -7.24 21.78 15.72
C LEU A 387 -6.22 22.89 16.08
N THR A 388 -5.14 22.59 16.80
CA THR A 388 -4.08 23.57 17.08
C THR A 388 -3.09 23.74 15.91
N ARG A 389 -3.11 22.83 14.91
CA ARG A 389 -2.13 22.78 13.81
C ARG A 389 -2.79 22.64 12.41
N GLY A 390 -3.76 23.48 12.09
CA GLY A 390 -4.37 23.49 10.76
C GLY A 390 -3.50 24.18 9.71
N PHE A 391 -3.25 23.50 8.59
CA PHE A 391 -2.58 24.05 7.41
C PHE A 391 -3.61 24.57 6.39
N VAL A 392 -3.60 25.88 6.10
CA VAL A 392 -4.57 26.55 5.23
C VAL A 392 -4.12 26.41 3.77
N ALA A 393 -4.40 25.24 3.19
CA ALA A 393 -3.97 24.88 1.84
C ALA A 393 -4.61 25.76 0.76
N GLN A 394 -5.91 26.06 0.85
CA GLN A 394 -6.59 26.95 -0.10
C GLN A 394 -7.48 27.97 0.59
N ILE A 395 -7.56 29.15 -0.01
CA ILE A 395 -8.48 30.23 0.37
C ILE A 395 -9.45 30.37 -0.81
N MET A 396 -10.74 30.36 -0.54
CA MET A 396 -11.76 30.49 -1.58
C MET A 396 -11.98 31.98 -1.93
N GLN A 397 -12.63 32.23 -3.06
CA GLN A 397 -13.10 33.55 -3.45
C GLN A 397 -14.22 34.01 -2.50
N THR A 398 -14.45 35.34 -2.42
CA THR A 398 -15.59 35.93 -1.71
C THR A 398 -16.86 35.98 -2.57
N THR A 399 -16.74 35.68 -3.86
CA THR A 399 -17.81 35.58 -4.87
C THR A 399 -18.17 34.12 -5.12
N LEU A 400 -19.47 33.85 -5.29
CA LEU A 400 -19.99 32.54 -5.67
C LEU A 400 -19.87 32.31 -7.17
N ASN A 401 -19.64 31.06 -7.57
CA ASN A 401 -19.73 30.62 -8.96
C ASN A 401 -21.18 30.31 -9.38
N GLY A 402 -21.38 29.92 -10.65
CA GLY A 402 -22.70 29.59 -11.20
C GLY A 402 -23.42 28.41 -10.52
N ASN A 403 -22.72 27.60 -9.72
CA ASN A 403 -23.28 26.48 -8.96
C ASN A 403 -23.61 26.84 -7.50
N ASN A 404 -23.42 28.11 -7.09
CA ASN A 404 -23.48 28.58 -5.70
C ASN A 404 -22.43 27.93 -4.76
N GLU A 405 -21.25 27.61 -5.30
CA GLU A 405 -20.07 27.24 -4.52
C GLU A 405 -19.05 28.40 -4.52
N TYR A 406 -18.19 28.44 -3.50
CA TYR A 406 -16.98 29.24 -3.53
C TYR A 406 -15.84 28.43 -4.15
N ASP A 407 -15.31 28.93 -5.25
CA ASP A 407 -14.13 28.39 -5.93
C ASP A 407 -12.83 28.86 -5.26
N PRO A 408 -11.70 28.15 -5.43
CA PRO A 408 -10.39 28.63 -4.99
C PRO A 408 -10.03 29.99 -5.62
N ASN A 409 -9.40 30.87 -4.83
CA ASN A 409 -9.02 32.19 -5.30
C ASN A 409 -7.65 32.18 -6.00
N THR A 410 -7.64 32.00 -7.32
CA THR A 410 -6.42 31.97 -8.14
C THR A 410 -5.75 33.33 -8.36
N ALA A 411 -6.31 34.41 -7.81
CA ALA A 411 -5.78 35.78 -7.96
C ALA A 411 -4.99 36.29 -6.73
N ILE A 412 -4.73 35.43 -5.73
CA ILE A 412 -4.00 35.78 -4.50
C ILE A 412 -2.87 34.79 -4.21
N THR A 413 -1.86 35.25 -3.49
CA THR A 413 -0.67 34.48 -3.10
C THR A 413 -0.58 34.24 -1.59
N THR A 414 -1.73 34.22 -0.89
CA THR A 414 -1.81 34.07 0.57
C THR A 414 -2.18 32.65 1.04
N HIS A 415 -2.13 31.68 0.13
CA HIS A 415 -2.30 30.26 0.45
C HIS A 415 -1.08 29.69 1.21
N GLY A 416 -1.25 28.54 1.84
CA GLY A 416 -0.20 27.91 2.66
C GLY A 416 -0.02 28.59 4.01
N GLY A 417 -1.09 29.21 4.53
CA GLY A 417 -1.11 29.79 5.88
C GLY A 417 -1.31 28.75 6.97
N SER A 418 -1.48 29.21 8.21
CA SER A 418 -1.81 28.34 9.34
C SER A 418 -2.99 28.87 10.16
N VAL A 419 -3.70 27.95 10.80
CA VAL A 419 -4.80 28.22 11.72
C VAL A 419 -4.66 27.37 12.98
N SER A 420 -4.91 27.97 14.14
CA SER A 420 -4.82 27.30 15.44
C SER A 420 -6.03 27.67 16.30
N TRP A 421 -6.71 26.65 16.82
CA TRP A 421 -7.97 26.79 17.56
C TRP A 421 -7.81 26.52 19.05
N HIS A 422 -8.27 27.46 19.88
CA HIS A 422 -8.43 27.23 21.31
C HIS A 422 -9.83 26.68 21.61
N LYS A 423 -9.95 25.34 21.61
CA LYS A 423 -11.23 24.60 21.78
C LYS A 423 -12.11 25.08 22.96
N PRO A 424 -11.59 25.41 24.16
CA PRO A 424 -12.43 25.88 25.27
C PRO A 424 -13.10 27.24 25.07
N THR A 425 -12.64 28.08 24.13
CA THR A 425 -13.21 29.43 23.90
C THR A 425 -13.64 29.67 22.44
N ASN A 426 -13.53 28.66 21.57
CA ASN A 426 -13.78 28.77 20.12
C ASN A 426 -13.05 29.96 19.46
N LEU A 427 -11.84 30.30 19.94
CA LEU A 427 -11.03 31.38 19.39
C LEU A 427 -10.03 30.84 18.37
N MET A 428 -9.80 31.62 17.31
CA MET A 428 -8.94 31.28 16.19
C MET A 428 -7.75 32.23 16.13
N ALA A 429 -6.53 31.68 16.11
CA ALA A 429 -5.35 32.38 15.61
C ALA A 429 -5.14 32.01 14.14
N TYR A 430 -4.85 32.98 13.28
CA TYR A 430 -4.59 32.78 11.85
C TYR A 430 -3.32 33.51 11.42
N THR A 431 -2.50 32.84 10.62
CA THR A 431 -1.32 33.42 9.96
C THR A 431 -1.48 33.27 8.46
N ALA A 432 -1.48 34.38 7.73
CA ALA A 432 -1.58 34.39 6.28
C ALA A 432 -0.37 33.71 5.62
N GLY A 433 -0.65 32.91 4.60
CA GLY A 433 0.37 32.23 3.81
C GLY A 433 1.06 33.14 2.79
N LYS A 434 1.92 32.54 1.97
CA LYS A 434 2.75 33.22 0.94
C LYS A 434 2.92 32.38 -0.34
N SER A 435 1.95 31.52 -0.65
CA SER A 435 1.96 30.62 -1.79
C SER A 435 0.79 30.87 -2.75
N ASP A 436 1.01 30.52 -4.02
CA ASP A 436 -0.05 30.29 -5.01
C ASP A 436 -0.95 29.10 -4.60
N ILE A 437 -2.00 28.83 -5.37
CA ILE A 437 -2.99 27.79 -5.08
C ILE A 437 -2.36 26.39 -4.89
N ILE A 438 -2.54 25.82 -3.68
CA ILE A 438 -2.04 24.49 -3.34
C ILE A 438 -3.14 23.46 -3.61
N ASN A 439 -3.08 22.75 -4.74
CA ASN A 439 -4.00 21.63 -5.02
C ASN A 439 -3.62 20.32 -4.33
N LYS A 440 -2.39 20.21 -3.81
CA LYS A 440 -1.80 18.97 -3.32
C LYS A 440 -1.07 19.21 -2.00
N VAL A 441 -1.40 18.42 -0.99
CA VAL A 441 -0.91 18.59 0.38
C VAL A 441 -0.18 17.32 0.80
N GLN A 442 1.03 17.48 1.32
CA GLN A 442 1.84 16.38 1.85
C GLN A 442 1.76 16.33 3.37
N ILE A 443 1.81 15.12 3.92
CA ILE A 443 1.74 14.84 5.36
C ILE A 443 2.96 13.96 5.71
N ASP A 444 3.72 14.39 6.71
CA ASP A 444 4.92 13.70 7.20
C ASP A 444 4.88 13.64 8.73
N LYS A 445 4.65 12.44 9.28
CA LYS A 445 4.30 12.18 10.69
C LYS A 445 3.08 12.98 11.17
N SER A 446 3.28 14.24 11.55
CA SER A 446 2.25 15.17 11.99
C SER A 446 2.41 16.58 11.40
N ASP A 447 3.36 16.76 10.48
CA ASP A 447 3.60 18.02 9.80
C ASP A 447 2.87 18.00 8.46
N VAL A 448 2.23 19.14 8.12
CA VAL A 448 1.33 19.26 6.98
C VAL A 448 1.73 20.49 6.17
N SER A 449 1.96 20.33 4.87
CA SER A 449 2.36 21.44 3.99
C SER A 449 1.92 21.24 2.55
N ALA A 450 2.15 22.25 1.69
CA ALA A 450 2.12 22.07 0.25
C ALA A 450 3.02 20.88 -0.18
N ALA A 451 2.56 20.08 -1.14
CA ALA A 451 3.30 18.95 -1.67
C ALA A 451 4.45 19.41 -2.59
N GLY A 452 5.63 18.83 -2.42
CA GLY A 452 6.73 18.98 -3.38
C GLY A 452 6.52 18.16 -4.65
N ALA A 453 7.36 18.41 -5.66
CA ALA A 453 7.39 17.58 -6.87
C ALA A 453 7.90 16.14 -6.60
N ASP A 454 8.52 15.93 -5.44
CA ASP A 454 9.04 14.68 -4.88
C ASP A 454 8.01 13.89 -4.04
N ALA A 455 6.77 14.37 -3.90
CA ALA A 455 5.74 13.72 -3.06
C ALA A 455 4.98 12.59 -3.78
N ILE A 456 4.72 11.48 -3.07
CA ILE A 456 4.00 10.30 -3.60
C ILE A 456 2.52 10.32 -3.21
N TYR A 457 1.66 10.30 -4.23
CA TYR A 457 0.19 10.20 -4.13
C TYR A 457 -0.24 8.77 -3.76
N SER A 458 -0.07 8.42 -2.49
CA SER A 458 -0.34 7.08 -1.91
C SER A 458 -1.40 7.09 -0.81
N LEU A 459 -1.93 8.26 -0.48
CA LEU A 459 -2.96 8.46 0.53
C LEU A 459 -4.35 8.47 -0.13
N THR A 460 -5.36 7.96 0.57
CA THR A 460 -6.76 7.99 0.13
C THR A 460 -7.59 8.98 0.94
N LEU A 461 -8.74 9.36 0.38
CA LEU A 461 -9.67 10.35 0.95
C LEU A 461 -11.04 9.69 1.17
N GLU A 462 -11.46 9.57 2.42
CA GLU A 462 -12.77 9.01 2.79
C GLU A 462 -13.71 10.13 3.27
N PRO A 463 -14.94 10.25 2.75
CA PRO A 463 -15.88 11.27 3.21
C PRO A 463 -16.31 10.99 4.65
N ASP A 464 -16.17 11.96 5.55
CA ASP A 464 -16.74 11.81 6.89
C ASP A 464 -18.25 12.07 6.83
N MET A 465 -19.02 11.01 7.09
CA MET A 465 -20.46 10.94 6.96
C MET A 465 -21.07 10.37 8.24
N VAL A 466 -22.15 10.98 8.72
CA VAL A 466 -22.94 10.43 9.84
C VAL A 466 -23.95 9.44 9.28
N THR A 467 -24.19 8.33 9.98
CA THR A 467 -25.28 7.37 9.68
C THR A 467 -26.14 7.17 10.91
N ASP A 468 -27.46 7.27 10.80
CA ASP A 468 -28.41 6.98 11.90
C ASP A 468 -28.89 5.51 11.91
N ILE A 469 -29.79 5.18 12.84
CA ILE A 469 -30.32 3.81 13.01
C ILE A 469 -31.23 3.35 11.85
N ASP A 470 -31.67 4.29 11.00
CA ASP A 470 -32.47 4.04 9.78
C ASP A 470 -31.61 4.10 8.52
N GLU A 471 -30.29 3.98 8.66
CA GLU A 471 -29.28 4.02 7.60
C GLU A 471 -29.25 5.35 6.81
N ASN A 472 -29.92 6.40 7.28
CA ASN A 472 -29.84 7.72 6.64
C ASN A 472 -28.41 8.25 6.78
N LYS A 473 -27.83 8.66 5.66
CA LYS A 473 -26.51 9.30 5.61
C LYS A 473 -26.64 10.82 5.55
N TYR A 474 -25.71 11.49 6.21
CA TYR A 474 -25.67 12.94 6.40
C TYR A 474 -24.24 13.46 6.28
N GLY A 475 -24.05 14.60 5.62
CA GLY A 475 -22.75 15.26 5.49
C GLY A 475 -22.34 16.00 6.77
N VAL A 476 -21.03 16.13 6.98
CA VAL A 476 -20.43 16.84 8.12
C VAL A 476 -19.86 18.19 7.67
N VAL A 477 -19.90 19.20 8.54
CA VAL A 477 -19.19 20.47 8.36
C VAL A 477 -18.58 20.95 9.67
N LYS A 478 -17.31 21.39 9.62
CA LYS A 478 -16.62 22.03 10.74
C LYS A 478 -16.90 23.54 10.71
N ILE A 479 -17.35 24.10 11.83
CA ILE A 479 -17.61 25.53 11.99
C ILE A 479 -17.05 25.95 13.35
N GLY A 480 -15.96 26.72 13.34
CA GLY A 480 -15.18 26.93 14.56
C GLY A 480 -14.59 25.60 15.05
N THR A 481 -14.77 25.32 16.34
CA THR A 481 -14.35 24.06 16.98
C THR A 481 -15.50 23.04 17.13
N GLN A 482 -16.57 23.18 16.33
CA GLN A 482 -17.76 22.33 16.36
C GLN A 482 -17.96 21.60 15.02
N TYR A 483 -18.39 20.34 15.06
CA TYR A 483 -18.72 19.55 13.88
C TYR A 483 -20.24 19.32 13.79
N TRP A 484 -20.87 19.94 12.79
CA TRP A 484 -22.31 19.96 12.60
C TRP A 484 -22.74 19.02 11.47
N MET A 485 -23.93 18.45 11.57
CA MET A 485 -24.62 17.87 10.40
C MET A 485 -24.99 18.99 9.41
N ARG A 486 -24.86 18.74 8.11
CA ARG A 486 -25.25 19.66 7.03
C ARG A 486 -26.74 19.63 6.70
N GLU A 487 -27.35 18.46 6.80
CA GLU A 487 -28.79 18.28 6.66
C GLU A 487 -29.46 18.17 8.03
N ASN A 488 -30.77 18.39 8.07
CA ASN A 488 -31.58 18.11 9.25
C ASN A 488 -31.78 16.59 9.38
N LEU A 489 -31.82 16.10 10.62
CA LEU A 489 -32.09 14.70 10.96
C LEU A 489 -33.48 14.27 10.45
N ARG A 490 -33.59 13.05 9.93
CA ARG A 490 -34.83 12.47 9.35
C ARG A 490 -35.14 11.04 9.82
N VAL A 491 -34.61 10.69 10.99
CA VAL A 491 -34.80 9.41 11.69
C VAL A 491 -36.25 9.24 12.19
N GLU A 492 -36.73 7.99 12.22
CA GLU A 492 -38.05 7.53 12.68
C GLU A 492 -37.96 6.65 13.94
N ARG A 493 -36.74 6.31 14.38
CA ARG A 493 -36.47 5.55 15.60
C ARG A 493 -35.44 6.23 16.51
N HIS A 494 -35.57 6.03 17.80
CA HIS A 494 -34.53 6.32 18.78
C HIS A 494 -33.40 5.29 18.72
N ARG A 495 -32.26 5.55 19.36
CA ARG A 495 -31.03 4.75 19.29
C ARG A 495 -31.16 3.34 19.90
N ASP A 496 -32.22 3.09 20.68
CA ASP A 496 -32.61 1.77 21.19
C ASP A 496 -33.53 0.98 20.24
N GLY A 497 -33.92 1.58 19.11
CA GLY A 497 -34.83 0.99 18.12
C GLY A 497 -36.31 1.29 18.37
N SER A 498 -36.67 1.98 19.46
CA SER A 498 -38.06 2.39 19.73
C SER A 498 -38.55 3.48 18.74
N PRO A 499 -39.84 3.51 18.37
CA PRO A 499 -40.36 4.53 17.45
C PRO A 499 -40.26 5.96 18.02
N ALA A 500 -39.87 6.92 17.18
CA ALA A 500 -39.87 8.34 17.50
C ALA A 500 -41.11 9.04 16.92
N GLU A 501 -41.63 10.07 17.61
CA GLU A 501 -42.71 10.91 17.11
C GLU A 501 -42.18 11.85 16.00
N THR A 502 -42.18 11.36 14.76
CA THR A 502 -41.62 12.07 13.60
C THR A 502 -42.70 12.56 12.65
N TYR A 503 -42.63 13.83 12.28
CA TYR A 503 -43.49 14.46 11.27
C TYR A 503 -42.68 14.95 10.06
N TYR A 504 -43.34 15.11 8.92
CA TYR A 504 -42.76 15.72 7.71
C TYR A 504 -43.60 16.88 7.24
N TYR A 505 -43.00 17.92 6.66
CA TYR A 505 -43.76 19.08 6.20
C TYR A 505 -44.84 18.66 5.18
N ASN A 506 -46.09 19.05 5.41
CA ASN A 506 -47.28 18.59 4.65
C ASN A 506 -47.39 17.04 4.56
N ASN A 507 -46.87 16.30 5.55
CA ASN A 507 -46.82 14.83 5.59
C ASN A 507 -46.14 14.17 4.36
N SER A 508 -45.24 14.88 3.68
CA SER A 508 -44.65 14.42 2.41
C SER A 508 -43.27 13.77 2.59
N ILE A 509 -43.08 12.57 2.02
CA ILE A 509 -41.78 11.86 1.98
C ILE A 509 -40.76 12.64 1.13
N ALA A 510 -41.19 13.41 0.12
CA ALA A 510 -40.29 14.29 -0.61
C ALA A 510 -39.71 15.38 0.33
N ASN A 511 -40.51 15.88 1.28
CA ASN A 511 -40.07 16.84 2.28
C ASN A 511 -39.19 16.20 3.38
N LYS A 512 -39.42 14.94 3.77
CA LYS A 512 -38.50 14.17 4.63
C LYS A 512 -37.06 14.22 4.08
N ASN A 513 -36.91 13.92 2.79
CA ASN A 513 -35.62 13.84 2.13
C ASN A 513 -35.01 15.23 1.85
N LEU A 514 -35.84 16.25 1.62
CA LEU A 514 -35.40 17.61 1.24
C LEU A 514 -35.13 18.54 2.44
N LEU A 515 -35.88 18.41 3.53
CA LEU A 515 -35.94 19.35 4.66
C LEU A 515 -35.69 18.69 6.03
N GLY A 516 -35.73 17.36 6.11
CA GLY A 516 -35.60 16.60 7.34
C GLY A 516 -36.93 16.19 7.99
N GLY A 517 -36.83 15.57 9.17
CA GLY A 517 -37.93 15.35 10.09
C GLY A 517 -38.20 16.58 10.97
N LEU A 518 -39.45 16.67 11.43
CA LEU A 518 -39.92 17.61 12.44
C LEU A 518 -40.31 16.82 13.69
N TYR A 519 -39.79 17.18 14.84
CA TYR A 519 -39.93 16.44 16.10
C TYR A 519 -40.50 17.34 17.20
N THR A 520 -41.35 16.80 18.07
CA THR A 520 -41.72 17.51 19.31
C THR A 520 -40.51 17.62 20.23
N TRP A 521 -40.48 18.62 21.12
CA TRP A 521 -39.30 18.84 21.98
C TRP A 521 -39.02 17.62 22.86
N ASN A 522 -40.07 16.97 23.38
CA ASN A 522 -39.94 15.76 24.18
C ASN A 522 -39.31 14.59 23.41
N THR A 523 -39.57 14.46 22.10
CA THR A 523 -38.93 13.45 21.24
C THR A 523 -37.50 13.84 20.89
N ALA A 524 -37.22 15.13 20.66
CA ALA A 524 -35.86 15.62 20.46
C ALA A 524 -34.95 15.44 21.71
N THR A 525 -35.52 15.46 22.92
CA THR A 525 -34.81 15.30 24.20
C THR A 525 -34.98 13.92 24.86
N ASN A 526 -35.60 12.95 24.19
CA ASN A 526 -35.85 11.61 24.75
C ASN A 526 -34.52 10.93 25.21
N PRO A 527 -34.44 10.40 26.46
CA PRO A 527 -33.29 9.63 26.96
C PRO A 527 -32.83 8.46 26.08
N SER A 528 -33.72 7.84 25.29
CA SER A 528 -33.36 6.82 24.29
C SER A 528 -32.53 7.36 23.11
N ASN A 529 -32.28 8.68 23.07
CA ASN A 529 -31.50 9.43 22.09
C ASN A 529 -32.03 9.38 20.66
N LEU A 530 -32.35 10.55 20.10
CA LEU A 530 -32.69 10.68 18.67
C LEU A 530 -31.43 10.76 17.77
N ALA A 531 -30.31 11.28 18.30
CA ALA A 531 -29.09 11.50 17.53
C ALA A 531 -28.28 10.21 17.26
N PRO A 532 -27.49 10.13 16.18
CA PRO A 532 -26.53 9.04 15.91
C PRO A 532 -25.48 8.81 17.01
N LYS A 533 -24.85 7.63 17.06
CA LYS A 533 -23.79 7.34 18.05
C LYS A 533 -22.59 8.27 17.85
N GLY A 534 -22.10 8.88 18.93
CA GLY A 534 -21.05 9.90 18.89
C GLY A 534 -21.54 11.32 18.57
N TRP A 535 -22.86 11.49 18.41
CA TRP A 535 -23.52 12.77 18.16
C TRP A 535 -24.64 13.01 19.18
N HIS A 536 -24.99 14.28 19.39
CA HIS A 536 -26.08 14.71 20.27
C HIS A 536 -26.92 15.82 19.63
N VAL A 537 -28.15 16.01 20.16
CA VAL A 537 -28.95 17.19 19.84
C VAL A 537 -28.36 18.37 20.63
N PRO A 538 -28.03 19.51 20.00
CA PRO A 538 -27.25 20.56 20.65
C PRO A 538 -27.99 21.24 21.79
N THR A 539 -27.23 21.71 22.77
CA THR A 539 -27.68 22.65 23.80
C THR A 539 -27.83 24.06 23.24
N HIS A 540 -28.51 24.93 24.00
CA HIS A 540 -28.61 26.35 23.72
C HIS A 540 -27.25 27.02 23.52
N ASP A 541 -26.30 26.77 24.43
CA ASP A 541 -24.99 27.43 24.43
C ASP A 541 -24.08 26.93 23.29
N GLU A 542 -24.31 25.73 22.77
CA GLU A 542 -23.63 25.23 21.57
C GLU A 542 -24.11 25.94 20.29
N PHE A 543 -25.42 26.16 20.14
CA PHE A 543 -25.93 27.02 19.05
C PHE A 543 -25.52 28.49 19.23
N LYS A 544 -25.39 28.96 20.47
CA LYS A 544 -24.89 30.31 20.79
C LYS A 544 -23.42 30.45 20.38
N THR A 545 -22.61 29.43 20.62
CA THR A 545 -21.21 29.34 20.18
C THR A 545 -21.09 29.40 18.65
N LEU A 546 -21.92 28.63 17.93
CA LEU A 546 -22.05 28.71 16.46
C LEU A 546 -22.43 30.12 15.99
N SER A 547 -23.43 30.74 16.64
CA SER A 547 -23.98 32.04 16.24
C SER A 547 -23.00 33.19 16.48
N ILE A 548 -22.28 33.18 17.61
CA ILE A 548 -21.24 34.16 17.93
C ILE A 548 -20.12 34.11 16.90
N TYR A 549 -19.63 32.90 16.58
CA TYR A 549 -18.57 32.72 15.59
C TYR A 549 -19.02 33.12 14.19
N ALA A 550 -20.21 32.69 13.74
CA ALA A 550 -20.73 33.07 12.43
C ALA A 550 -21.03 34.58 12.29
N ALA A 551 -21.31 35.30 13.38
CA ALA A 551 -21.54 36.74 13.37
C ALA A 551 -20.23 37.56 13.45
N GLY A 552 -19.17 37.01 14.05
CA GLY A 552 -17.99 37.77 14.44
C GLY A 552 -18.21 38.69 15.65
N THR A 553 -19.26 38.46 16.44
CA THR A 553 -19.60 39.30 17.60
C THR A 553 -20.38 38.52 18.66
N ALA A 554 -20.13 38.85 19.93
CA ALA A 554 -20.85 38.31 21.08
C ALA A 554 -22.26 38.94 21.29
N THR A 555 -22.59 39.98 20.52
CA THR A 555 -23.84 40.76 20.69
C THR A 555 -25.01 40.10 19.95
N ALA A 556 -26.02 39.65 20.72
CA ALA A 556 -27.31 39.22 20.18
C ALA A 556 -28.03 40.38 19.46
N PRO A 557 -28.79 40.14 18.37
CA PRO A 557 -29.18 38.85 17.79
C PRO A 557 -28.21 38.34 16.70
N TYR A 558 -26.89 38.50 16.89
CA TYR A 558 -25.87 37.86 16.05
C TYR A 558 -26.03 38.19 14.56
N TYR A 559 -26.25 39.49 14.26
CA TYR A 559 -26.36 39.97 12.88
C TYR A 559 -25.18 39.48 12.01
N ASN A 560 -25.48 39.17 10.76
CA ASN A 560 -24.62 38.47 9.78
C ASN A 560 -24.46 36.95 9.97
N ALA A 561 -24.65 36.36 11.16
CA ALA A 561 -24.58 34.89 11.31
C ALA A 561 -25.63 34.18 10.44
N GLY A 562 -26.88 34.69 10.44
CA GLY A 562 -27.95 34.15 9.62
C GLY A 562 -27.60 34.19 8.13
N LYS A 563 -26.98 35.28 7.65
CA LYS A 563 -26.47 35.37 6.27
C LYS A 563 -25.45 34.27 5.95
N LYS A 564 -24.51 34.06 6.86
CA LYS A 564 -23.39 33.12 6.73
C LYS A 564 -23.79 31.64 6.94
N LEU A 565 -24.93 31.38 7.59
CA LEU A 565 -25.48 30.03 7.86
C LEU A 565 -26.58 29.57 6.87
N LYS A 566 -27.41 30.49 6.35
CA LYS A 566 -28.52 30.17 5.42
C LYS A 566 -28.04 29.42 4.18
N ALA A 567 -28.72 28.33 3.84
CA ALA A 567 -28.58 27.65 2.55
C ALA A 567 -28.90 28.57 1.37
N MET A 568 -28.28 28.34 0.22
CA MET A 568 -28.43 29.16 -1.00
C MET A 568 -29.77 28.96 -1.75
N ARG A 569 -30.69 28.15 -1.22
CA ARG A 569 -31.93 27.71 -1.88
C ARG A 569 -33.10 27.61 -0.89
N MET A 570 -34.31 27.43 -1.41
CA MET A 570 -35.59 27.30 -0.69
C MET A 570 -36.08 28.56 0.07
N TRP A 571 -35.21 29.47 0.50
CA TRP A 571 -35.63 30.72 1.14
C TRP A 571 -36.42 31.62 0.18
N SER A 572 -37.48 32.26 0.69
CA SER A 572 -38.35 33.17 -0.07
C SER A 572 -37.62 34.40 -0.63
N THR A 573 -36.47 34.74 -0.06
CA THR A 573 -35.43 35.58 -0.66
C THR A 573 -34.06 34.96 -0.37
N THR A 574 -33.15 35.06 -1.34
CA THR A 574 -31.76 34.58 -1.22
C THR A 574 -30.74 35.72 -1.24
N VAL A 575 -31.18 36.99 -1.34
CA VAL A 575 -30.32 38.18 -1.45
C VAL A 575 -29.33 38.30 -0.27
N ASN A 576 -29.74 37.85 0.91
CA ASN A 576 -28.94 37.86 2.13
C ASN A 576 -28.32 36.50 2.47
N ASN A 577 -28.28 35.54 1.56
CA ASN A 577 -27.74 34.20 1.80
C ASN A 577 -26.31 34.13 1.23
N SER A 578 -25.38 33.58 2.00
CA SER A 578 -24.02 33.29 1.50
C SER A 578 -23.55 31.87 1.81
N ASN A 579 -24.14 31.19 2.80
CA ASN A 579 -23.81 29.81 3.18
C ASN A 579 -22.30 29.54 3.39
N ILE A 580 -21.51 30.57 3.68
CA ILE A 580 -20.04 30.50 3.68
C ILE A 580 -19.49 29.58 4.78
N THR A 581 -20.29 29.34 5.82
CA THR A 581 -20.07 28.32 6.86
C THR A 581 -20.19 26.87 6.36
N GLY A 582 -20.83 26.64 5.22
CA GLY A 582 -21.22 25.30 4.75
C GLY A 582 -22.32 24.65 5.59
N PHE A 583 -22.99 25.41 6.46
CA PHE A 583 -24.03 24.89 7.38
C PHE A 583 -25.29 24.43 6.66
N ASP A 584 -25.66 24.99 5.51
CA ASP A 584 -26.87 24.61 4.78
C ASP A 584 -28.16 24.71 5.64
N ALA A 585 -28.36 25.83 6.35
CA ALA A 585 -29.61 26.10 7.07
C ALA A 585 -30.79 26.24 6.08
N LEU A 586 -31.65 25.22 6.05
CA LEU A 586 -32.86 25.18 5.22
C LEU A 586 -34.09 25.74 5.96
N PRO A 587 -35.00 26.44 5.26
CA PRO A 587 -36.21 27.01 5.84
C PRO A 587 -37.34 25.97 5.88
N GLY A 588 -37.17 24.94 6.72
CA GLY A 588 -38.07 23.79 6.79
C GLY A 588 -39.49 24.11 7.29
N GLY A 589 -39.73 25.29 7.86
CA GLY A 589 -40.97 25.59 8.58
C GLY A 589 -41.13 24.73 9.83
N ARG A 590 -42.38 24.58 10.29
CA ARG A 590 -42.73 23.81 11.48
C ARG A 590 -44.14 23.22 11.41
N ARG A 591 -44.47 22.34 12.36
CA ARG A 591 -45.82 21.83 12.62
C ARG A 591 -46.34 22.38 13.94
N LEU A 592 -47.58 22.86 13.94
CA LEU A 592 -48.32 23.31 15.12
C LEU A 592 -48.83 22.11 15.93
N ASP A 593 -49.21 22.37 17.18
CA ASP A 593 -49.91 21.41 18.05
C ASP A 593 -51.22 20.87 17.44
N ASN A 594 -51.99 21.72 16.76
CA ASN A 594 -53.19 21.35 16.02
C ASN A 594 -52.92 20.57 14.71
N GLY A 595 -51.65 20.28 14.39
CA GLY A 595 -51.24 19.52 13.21
C GLY A 595 -51.09 20.32 11.91
N THR A 596 -51.39 21.62 11.92
CA THR A 596 -51.16 22.51 10.75
C THR A 596 -49.66 22.71 10.50
N PHE A 597 -49.26 22.86 9.24
CA PHE A 597 -47.89 23.21 8.86
C PHE A 597 -47.82 24.68 8.42
N ASN A 598 -46.77 25.39 8.82
CA ASN A 598 -46.54 26.77 8.39
C ASN A 598 -45.04 27.14 8.29
N GLU A 599 -44.75 28.37 7.86
CA GLU A 599 -43.42 29.00 7.92
C GLU A 599 -42.31 28.39 7.04
N ILE A 600 -42.62 27.39 6.21
CA ILE A 600 -41.73 26.91 5.13
C ILE A 600 -41.31 28.07 4.22
N ASN A 601 -40.06 28.03 3.73
CA ASN A 601 -39.41 29.08 2.94
C ASN A 601 -39.22 30.43 3.68
N LEU A 602 -39.87 30.65 4.82
CA LEU A 602 -39.76 31.88 5.63
C LEU A 602 -38.81 31.72 6.84
N TYR A 603 -38.77 30.54 7.45
CA TYR A 603 -37.95 30.30 8.64
C TYR A 603 -37.28 28.92 8.63
N GLY A 604 -36.01 28.92 9.03
CA GLY A 604 -35.30 27.72 9.51
C GLY A 604 -35.34 27.73 11.04
N GLN A 605 -35.76 26.63 11.65
CA GLN A 605 -36.07 26.53 13.07
C GLN A 605 -35.57 25.18 13.61
N TRP A 606 -34.87 25.20 14.76
CA TRP A 606 -34.28 24.02 15.36
C TRP A 606 -34.48 23.99 16.88
N TRP A 607 -34.84 22.82 17.41
CA TRP A 607 -34.84 22.59 18.84
C TRP A 607 -33.41 22.54 19.42
N SER A 608 -33.26 23.07 20.63
CA SER A 608 -32.14 22.74 21.51
C SER A 608 -32.60 21.81 22.64
N THR A 609 -31.68 21.07 23.25
CA THR A 609 -31.94 20.23 24.43
C THR A 609 -32.21 21.03 25.71
N THR A 610 -32.07 22.35 25.69
CA THR A 610 -32.25 23.21 26.85
C THR A 610 -33.74 23.52 27.09
N GLU A 611 -34.23 23.21 28.29
CA GLU A 611 -35.57 23.62 28.73
C GLU A 611 -35.61 25.14 29.04
N TYR A 612 -36.73 25.79 28.76
CA TYR A 612 -37.02 27.14 29.30
C TYR A 612 -37.95 27.06 30.52
N ASN A 613 -39.02 26.25 30.43
CA ASN A 613 -39.83 25.80 31.56
C ASN A 613 -40.63 24.54 31.19
N ALA A 614 -41.46 24.05 32.10
CA ALA A 614 -42.29 22.85 31.91
C ALA A 614 -43.05 22.79 30.56
N ALA A 615 -43.59 23.91 30.07
CA ALA A 615 -44.36 23.98 28.82
C ALA A 615 -43.54 24.40 27.58
N TYR A 616 -42.36 25.01 27.76
CA TYR A 616 -41.58 25.63 26.68
C TYR A 616 -40.14 25.11 26.63
N GLY A 617 -39.70 24.68 25.45
CA GLY A 617 -38.28 24.41 25.14
C GLY A 617 -37.59 25.64 24.56
N LYS A 618 -36.27 25.76 24.71
CA LYS A 618 -35.46 26.73 23.96
C LYS A 618 -35.25 26.23 22.52
N ARG A 619 -35.41 27.15 21.57
CA ARG A 619 -35.21 26.90 20.13
C ARG A 619 -34.33 27.98 19.51
N VAL A 620 -33.82 27.69 18.32
CA VAL A 620 -33.02 28.62 17.52
C VAL A 620 -33.67 28.82 16.17
N TYR A 621 -33.84 30.07 15.75
CA TYR A 621 -34.41 30.34 14.42
C TYR A 621 -33.68 31.42 13.63
N ILE A 622 -33.82 31.31 12.31
CA ILE A 622 -33.32 32.26 11.32
C ILE A 622 -34.52 32.69 10.45
N ASP A 623 -34.74 34.00 10.35
CA ASP A 623 -35.78 34.64 9.53
C ASP A 623 -35.29 34.90 8.09
N TYR A 624 -36.16 34.83 7.09
CA TYR A 624 -35.82 35.01 5.68
C TYR A 624 -35.22 36.37 5.32
N GLY A 625 -35.77 37.48 5.83
CA GLY A 625 -35.32 38.83 5.50
C GLY A 625 -34.09 39.28 6.31
N ASN A 626 -34.02 38.85 7.57
CA ASN A 626 -33.00 39.25 8.53
C ASN A 626 -31.67 38.50 8.35
N THR A 627 -30.56 39.13 8.77
CA THR A 627 -29.21 38.52 8.76
C THR A 627 -28.80 37.94 10.12
N GLY A 628 -29.59 38.14 11.18
CA GLY A 628 -29.33 37.60 12.53
C GLY A 628 -29.74 36.14 12.77
N VAL A 629 -29.43 35.64 13.96
CA VAL A 629 -29.86 34.34 14.49
C VAL A 629 -30.45 34.55 15.88
N TRP A 630 -31.67 34.07 16.09
CA TRP A 630 -32.39 34.22 17.35
C TRP A 630 -32.25 32.95 18.18
N VAL A 631 -31.29 32.94 19.12
CA VAL A 631 -31.06 31.80 20.03
C VAL A 631 -31.85 31.90 21.34
N GLU A 632 -32.05 33.10 21.90
CA GLU A 632 -32.81 33.30 23.14
C GLU A 632 -34.33 33.29 22.86
N ALA A 633 -34.79 32.28 22.13
CA ALA A 633 -36.17 32.10 21.69
C ALA A 633 -36.76 30.81 22.27
N ASN A 634 -38.05 30.84 22.61
CA ASN A 634 -38.75 29.73 23.25
C ASN A 634 -39.99 29.33 22.40
N LEU A 635 -40.38 28.06 22.45
CA LEU A 635 -41.63 27.59 21.85
C LEU A 635 -42.26 26.46 22.69
N LEU A 636 -43.58 26.32 22.60
CA LEU A 636 -44.34 25.23 23.21
C LEU A 636 -43.81 23.87 22.76
N LYS A 637 -43.54 22.97 23.72
CA LYS A 637 -42.95 21.65 23.46
C LYS A 637 -43.79 20.73 22.57
N THR A 638 -45.08 21.05 22.41
CA THR A 638 -46.08 20.36 21.58
C THR A 638 -45.96 20.67 20.07
N TYR A 639 -45.20 21.70 19.70
CA TYR A 639 -44.90 22.02 18.30
C TYR A 639 -43.76 21.12 17.81
N ALA A 640 -43.68 20.89 16.50
CA ALA A 640 -42.59 20.11 15.91
C ALA A 640 -41.67 20.96 15.00
N GLU A 641 -40.38 20.94 15.30
CA GLU A 641 -39.31 21.66 14.57
C GLU A 641 -38.21 20.69 14.13
N SER A 642 -37.31 21.14 13.26
CA SER A 642 -36.19 20.32 12.82
C SER A 642 -35.20 20.03 13.95
N VAL A 643 -34.52 18.88 13.85
CA VAL A 643 -33.36 18.53 14.66
C VAL A 643 -32.13 18.47 13.76
N ARG A 644 -30.98 18.89 14.29
CA ARG A 644 -29.69 18.88 13.60
C ARG A 644 -28.61 18.62 14.64
N CYS A 645 -27.86 17.53 14.49
CA CYS A 645 -26.94 17.08 15.53
C CYS A 645 -25.56 17.72 15.42
N LEU A 646 -24.83 17.64 16.53
CA LEU A 646 -23.48 18.14 16.75
C LEU A 646 -22.59 17.00 17.31
N ARG A 647 -21.28 17.09 17.07
CA ARG A 647 -20.22 16.48 17.89
C ARG A 647 -19.11 17.52 18.16
N ASN A 648 -18.39 17.40 19.27
CA ASN A 648 -17.38 18.37 19.73
C ASN A 648 -15.96 17.80 19.76
#